data_AF-A0A9Q0D2V3-F1
#
_entry.id   AF-A0A9Q0D2V3-F1
#
_cell.length_a   1.000
_cell.length_b   1.000
_cell.length_c   1.000
_cell.angle_alpha   90.00
_cell.angle_beta   90.00
_cell.angle_gamma   90.00
#
_symmetry.space_group_name_H-M   'P 1'
#
loop_
_entity.id
_entity.type
_entity.pdbx_description
1 polymer ?
#
loop_
_entity_poly.entity_id
_entity_poly.type
_entity_poly.pdbx_seq_one_letter_code
_entity_poly.pdbx_strand_id
1 'polypeptide(L)'
;VLPGALVDVAKHLGNLGFRVWEKMRDRVHFTPVTLDPNTASGWLCLSDDLTGVRAADVDMALHPENPERFTLYSNVLGSEGLVSGVHSWEVEVGDHPDWAIGVTKGSADRKGARHASPKYGVWCLLHRGVKYTNGSGKRLPLKRAPRRVRIQLDCDRGEVSFYDPQGMALICAHRDTFAEKSLATSTLPGFQHLNLGSPPHADLQQASRSPPAPHHNYVYENSITAPSCHANWSSQFPAGYCSSSDALHANPTHQHTQGNLSGLFQTAMVVRVSQEALHPGSQGLDRSGAAQSPSSESRYGLDPKILPSAVRVMAEDRAEWEGKVYVSGPDSSLPPLATTSCKIDDRGSASPRAVRSTMYRVPCEAQAARLSRLPLGALVSPLARRGHGEGPLPTCCEPECLKGCGECGASMCPAMSWQDCGQRFYCPFCGKLNDVPWQYYQPTKGVEGVRDEAAVLLLALDVSPSALRAGHLDFVTRQIRSLLHSLHSEDGCSTEPPDLRVGLMTYDSRVHLYDLSPALSRPHMLVVTETEDLQLPVREGMLVSLKDCVDCIDSVLQLIPLFSPEGEDSHGVPIELPIRAGLAILQAMSCPGKLLLFHTAPLTEEEHAQLSGFFGSNKPKSIFQPSDPAVSLASECVNQGCGVHLFMLSQQDVGGAWPGNVPYLTGGDLYVYNHLQGELERQCFSTDLRRTVEAEAVYKARLKVHVKLRVSGCFGLFVPGDKPSQVALATLDWRTTLAVELAYLRDLDEKRGVAIQVTVTYSDPAGQRRTRVHTLALRCSRHLLDTFRHCQAQALLAFYCKKMYCAVLECPLQDVRGELQAEVTASLACYRKHCSSACVSSGQLVLPQHLRPLPVYINSLRKSEVLLPGLRCSVHQRLQLRCQPRCVEDCGDACLSDPADGLRCTADSLEQGGLYLVSGPLALLLWVGSQTKMSALDNSLSTRVCSLIDMLCSQAPYARKLWVVKQGDGCEEALQRHLVEDKSPNGGASYADFLYHLHINSVKLLQ
;
A
#
# COMPACT_ATOMS: atom_id res chain seq x y z
N VAL A 1 16.41 -33.96 6.92
CA VAL A 1 15.15 -33.82 7.69
C VAL A 1 15.38 -34.41 9.07
N LEU A 2 15.16 -33.66 10.14
CA LEU A 2 15.25 -34.17 11.51
C LEU A 2 13.93 -34.89 11.89
N PRO A 3 13.97 -36.07 12.54
CA PRO A 3 12.77 -36.75 13.01
C PRO A 3 12.19 -36.02 14.22
N GLY A 4 10.95 -35.54 14.12
CA GLY A 4 10.23 -34.89 15.23
C GLY A 4 9.51 -33.59 14.88
N ALA A 5 9.81 -32.98 13.72
CA ALA A 5 9.08 -31.79 13.25
C ALA A 5 7.64 -32.15 12.85
N LEU A 6 6.67 -31.81 13.70
CA LEU A 6 5.25 -31.83 13.36
C LEU A 6 5.00 -30.82 12.23
N VAL A 7 4.54 -31.31 11.08
CA VAL A 7 4.14 -30.45 9.97
C VAL A 7 2.89 -29.67 10.37
N ASP A 8 2.95 -28.34 10.27
CA ASP A 8 1.77 -27.48 10.40
C ASP A 8 0.81 -27.78 9.24
N VAL A 9 -0.17 -28.66 9.52
CA VAL A 9 -1.16 -29.12 8.55
C VAL A 9 -2.03 -27.97 8.05
N ALA A 10 -2.29 -26.94 8.86
CA ALA A 10 -3.08 -25.77 8.44
C ALA A 10 -2.28 -24.90 7.45
N LYS A 11 -1.03 -24.58 7.77
CA LYS A 11 -0.12 -23.79 6.90
C LYS A 11 0.28 -24.56 5.64
N HIS A 12 0.26 -25.90 5.67
CA HIS A 12 0.49 -26.74 4.50
C HIS A 12 -0.74 -26.87 3.59
N LEU A 13 -1.93 -27.18 4.15
CA LEU A 13 -3.16 -27.41 3.38
C LEU A 13 -3.86 -26.11 2.93
N GLY A 14 -3.85 -25.05 3.75
CA GLY A 14 -4.67 -23.85 3.52
C GLY A 14 -4.39 -23.11 2.20
N ASN A 15 -3.18 -23.27 1.65
CA ASN A 15 -2.81 -22.76 0.33
C ASN A 15 -2.44 -23.88 -0.68
N LEU A 16 -2.68 -25.16 -0.34
CA LEU A 16 -2.30 -26.28 -1.21
C LEU A 16 -3.10 -26.25 -2.52
N GLY A 17 -4.41 -26.02 -2.45
CA GLY A 17 -5.26 -25.90 -3.64
C GLY A 17 -4.79 -24.80 -4.59
N PHE A 18 -4.47 -23.61 -4.06
CA PHE A 18 -3.95 -22.50 -4.86
C PHE A 18 -2.56 -22.81 -5.45
N ARG A 19 -1.62 -23.35 -4.67
CA ARG A 19 -0.26 -23.68 -5.13
C ARG A 19 -0.22 -24.85 -6.13
N VAL A 20 -1.15 -25.81 -6.00
CA VAL A 20 -1.35 -26.87 -6.99
C VAL A 20 -1.96 -26.28 -8.26
N TRP A 21 -3.00 -25.45 -8.15
CA TRP A 21 -3.60 -24.76 -9.30
C TRP A 21 -2.60 -23.87 -10.04
N GLU A 22 -1.78 -23.09 -9.33
CA GLU A 22 -0.75 -22.23 -9.92
C GLU A 22 0.32 -23.04 -10.66
N LYS A 23 0.81 -24.13 -10.07
CA LYS A 23 1.74 -25.06 -10.74
C LYS A 23 1.08 -25.89 -11.86
N MET A 24 -0.24 -25.99 -11.87
CA MET A 24 -1.03 -26.59 -12.96
C MET A 24 -1.33 -25.59 -14.07
N ARG A 25 -1.54 -24.30 -13.78
CA ARG A 25 -1.86 -23.26 -14.77
C ARG A 25 -0.85 -23.24 -15.92
N ASP A 26 0.43 -23.35 -15.58
CA ASP A 26 1.53 -23.30 -16.55
C ASP A 26 1.82 -24.69 -17.20
N ARG A 27 0.92 -25.66 -17.01
CA ARG A 27 1.02 -27.06 -17.52
C ARG A 27 -0.29 -27.59 -18.11
N VAL A 28 -1.44 -27.07 -17.71
CA VAL A 28 -2.79 -27.48 -18.13
C VAL A 28 -3.25 -26.57 -19.26
N HIS A 29 -3.10 -27.06 -20.48
CA HIS A 29 -3.66 -26.41 -21.67
C HIS A 29 -5.14 -26.78 -21.75
N PHE A 30 -6.03 -25.79 -21.62
CA PHE A 30 -7.47 -26.02 -21.77
C PHE A 30 -7.86 -26.04 -23.25
N THR A 31 -8.18 -27.22 -23.76
CA THR A 31 -8.61 -27.43 -25.15
C THR A 31 -10.12 -27.67 -25.19
N PRO A 32 -10.91 -26.83 -25.89
CA PRO A 32 -12.37 -26.88 -25.83
C PRO A 32 -13.01 -28.02 -26.64
N VAL A 33 -12.21 -28.76 -27.41
CA VAL A 33 -12.64 -29.97 -28.15
C VAL A 33 -11.50 -30.98 -28.09
N THR A 34 -11.81 -32.18 -27.58
CA THR A 34 -10.93 -33.37 -27.61
C THR A 34 -11.51 -34.36 -28.62
N LEU A 35 -10.69 -34.94 -29.49
CA LEU A 35 -11.12 -35.88 -30.54
C LEU A 35 -11.24 -37.31 -29.97
N ASP A 36 -12.25 -38.07 -30.42
CA ASP A 36 -12.48 -39.45 -29.97
C ASP A 36 -11.81 -40.50 -30.87
N PRO A 37 -10.78 -41.24 -30.39
CA PRO A 37 -10.12 -42.31 -31.14
C PRO A 37 -11.02 -43.48 -31.53
N ASN A 38 -12.18 -43.64 -30.89
CA ASN A 38 -13.15 -44.68 -31.25
C ASN A 38 -13.89 -44.34 -32.54
N THR A 39 -14.14 -43.05 -32.80
CA THR A 39 -14.78 -42.56 -34.04
C THR A 39 -13.80 -42.45 -35.19
N ALA A 40 -12.55 -42.07 -34.91
CA ALA A 40 -11.52 -41.76 -35.91
C ALA A 40 -11.34 -42.88 -36.94
N SER A 41 -11.52 -42.54 -38.21
CA SER A 41 -11.33 -43.48 -39.31
C SER A 41 -9.91 -44.04 -39.37
N GLY A 42 -9.76 -45.29 -39.85
CA GLY A 42 -8.47 -45.95 -40.06
C GLY A 42 -7.57 -45.35 -41.15
N TRP A 43 -7.91 -44.17 -41.69
CA TRP A 43 -7.03 -43.39 -42.58
C TRP A 43 -6.56 -42.07 -41.93
N LEU A 44 -6.80 -41.91 -40.62
CA LEU A 44 -6.40 -40.75 -39.82
C LEU A 44 -5.50 -41.19 -38.66
N CYS A 45 -4.47 -40.40 -38.36
CA CYS A 45 -3.81 -40.44 -37.05
C CYS A 45 -4.22 -39.19 -36.26
N LEU A 46 -4.50 -39.37 -34.97
CA LEU A 46 -4.66 -38.26 -34.02
C LEU A 46 -3.29 -37.90 -33.41
N SER A 47 -3.18 -36.71 -32.83
CA SER A 47 -2.06 -36.33 -31.97
C SER A 47 -2.18 -36.97 -30.57
N ASP A 48 -1.07 -37.06 -29.83
CA ASP A 48 -1.03 -37.70 -28.50
C ASP A 48 -1.90 -36.99 -27.44
N ASP A 49 -2.17 -35.70 -27.63
CA ASP A 49 -3.07 -34.87 -26.82
C ASP A 49 -4.54 -34.87 -27.32
N LEU A 50 -4.81 -35.59 -28.42
CA LEU A 50 -6.12 -35.70 -29.08
C LEU A 50 -6.73 -34.37 -29.57
N THR A 51 -5.92 -33.33 -29.81
CA THR A 51 -6.42 -32.03 -30.33
C THR A 51 -6.31 -31.91 -31.85
N GLY A 52 -5.33 -32.59 -32.45
CA GLY A 52 -4.99 -32.54 -33.86
C GLY A 52 -5.29 -33.85 -34.60
N VAL A 53 -5.40 -33.73 -35.93
CA VAL A 53 -5.63 -34.85 -36.84
C VAL A 53 -4.79 -34.68 -38.11
N ARG A 54 -4.18 -35.78 -38.57
CA ARG A 54 -3.43 -35.88 -39.82
C ARG A 54 -3.86 -37.11 -40.61
N ALA A 55 -3.54 -37.15 -41.90
CA ALA A 55 -3.65 -38.40 -42.66
C ALA A 55 -2.68 -39.45 -42.09
N ALA A 56 -3.08 -40.72 -42.13
CA ALA A 56 -2.19 -41.84 -41.85
C ALA A 56 -1.32 -42.14 -43.07
N ASP A 57 -0.02 -42.35 -42.86
CA ASP A 57 0.85 -42.99 -43.85
C ASP A 57 0.46 -44.47 -43.98
N VAL A 58 0.68 -45.04 -45.18
CA VAL A 58 -0.05 -46.21 -45.70
C VAL A 58 0.01 -47.48 -44.81
N ASP A 59 1.02 -47.61 -43.96
CA ASP A 59 1.24 -48.78 -43.09
C ASP A 59 0.91 -48.57 -41.58
N MET A 60 0.40 -47.41 -41.14
CA MET A 60 0.22 -47.10 -39.70
C MET A 60 -1.21 -46.79 -39.24
N ALA A 61 -2.15 -47.74 -39.39
CA ALA A 61 -3.50 -47.60 -38.83
C ALA A 61 -4.21 -48.92 -38.44
N LEU A 62 -3.52 -49.84 -37.78
CA LEU A 62 -4.12 -51.05 -37.18
C LEU A 62 -4.93 -50.71 -35.90
N HIS A 63 -5.96 -49.88 -36.04
CA HIS A 63 -6.96 -49.67 -34.99
C HIS A 63 -7.99 -50.82 -35.01
N PRO A 64 -8.41 -51.34 -33.84
CA PRO A 64 -9.47 -52.34 -33.80
C PRO A 64 -10.78 -51.77 -34.37
N GLU A 65 -11.45 -52.56 -35.20
CA GLU A 65 -12.79 -52.26 -35.69
C GLU A 65 -13.78 -52.20 -34.52
N ASN A 66 -14.69 -51.23 -34.58
CA ASN A 66 -15.73 -51.04 -33.60
C ASN A 66 -17.00 -50.47 -34.29
N PRO A 67 -18.18 -50.50 -33.64
CA PRO A 67 -19.41 -49.99 -34.25
C PRO A 67 -19.39 -48.49 -34.57
N GLU A 68 -18.59 -47.71 -33.84
CA GLU A 68 -18.57 -46.24 -33.82
C GLU A 68 -17.59 -45.61 -34.82
N ARG A 69 -16.63 -46.38 -35.34
CA ARG A 69 -15.56 -45.96 -36.24
C ARG A 69 -16.06 -45.67 -37.66
N PHE A 70 -15.64 -44.55 -38.27
CA PHE A 70 -15.93 -44.26 -39.68
C PHE A 70 -15.09 -45.13 -40.63
N THR A 71 -15.74 -45.98 -41.43
CA THR A 71 -15.06 -46.94 -42.33
C THR A 71 -14.97 -46.52 -43.80
N LEU A 72 -15.82 -45.59 -44.25
CA LEU A 72 -15.87 -45.16 -45.66
C LEU A 72 -15.36 -43.74 -45.92
N TYR A 73 -15.11 -42.96 -44.86
CA TYR A 73 -14.64 -41.58 -44.94
C TYR A 73 -13.68 -41.28 -43.81
N SER A 74 -12.59 -40.56 -44.10
CA SER A 74 -11.58 -40.16 -43.11
C SER A 74 -12.07 -39.00 -42.23
N ASN A 75 -13.03 -39.31 -41.37
CA ASN A 75 -13.66 -38.40 -40.41
C ASN A 75 -13.25 -38.77 -38.97
N VAL A 76 -13.26 -37.77 -38.09
CA VAL A 76 -13.23 -37.92 -36.62
C VAL A 76 -14.22 -36.96 -35.97
N LEU A 77 -14.75 -37.32 -34.80
CA LEU A 77 -15.65 -36.51 -33.99
C LEU A 77 -14.96 -36.07 -32.68
N GLY A 78 -15.47 -35.00 -32.07
CA GLY A 78 -15.19 -34.68 -30.66
C GLY A 78 -15.80 -35.73 -29.73
N SER A 79 -15.19 -35.94 -28.55
CA SER A 79 -15.66 -36.89 -27.53
C SER A 79 -16.88 -36.39 -26.74
N GLU A 80 -17.04 -35.07 -26.60
CA GLU A 80 -18.16 -34.47 -25.86
C GLU A 80 -19.24 -33.92 -26.79
N GLY A 81 -20.49 -34.27 -26.47
CA GLY A 81 -21.68 -33.79 -27.17
C GLY A 81 -22.23 -32.52 -26.57
N LEU A 82 -22.24 -31.45 -27.37
CA LEU A 82 -22.80 -30.14 -27.04
C LEU A 82 -24.34 -30.21 -27.14
N VAL A 83 -25.05 -29.61 -26.15
CA VAL A 83 -26.51 -29.79 -25.98
C VAL A 83 -27.28 -28.48 -25.76
N SER A 84 -26.67 -27.48 -25.11
CA SER A 84 -27.29 -26.17 -24.82
C SER A 84 -26.23 -25.08 -24.67
N GLY A 85 -26.62 -23.82 -24.80
CA GLY A 85 -25.72 -22.67 -24.75
C GLY A 85 -24.95 -22.41 -26.04
N VAL A 86 -24.02 -21.46 -25.97
CA VAL A 86 -23.15 -21.04 -27.08
C VAL A 86 -21.74 -21.55 -26.86
N HIS A 87 -21.23 -22.29 -27.84
CA HIS A 87 -19.90 -22.90 -27.84
C HIS A 87 -19.08 -22.37 -29.00
N SER A 88 -17.79 -22.13 -28.79
CA SER A 88 -16.89 -21.69 -29.86
C SER A 88 -15.49 -22.26 -29.71
N TRP A 89 -14.93 -22.77 -30.81
CA TRP A 89 -13.56 -23.24 -30.90
C TRP A 89 -12.94 -22.80 -32.22
N GLU A 90 -11.62 -22.90 -32.34
CA GLU A 90 -10.90 -22.61 -33.58
C GLU A 90 -10.18 -23.86 -34.07
N VAL A 91 -10.20 -24.08 -35.38
CA VAL A 91 -9.46 -25.16 -36.03
C VAL A 91 -8.39 -24.53 -36.91
N GLU A 92 -7.14 -24.94 -36.71
CA GLU A 92 -6.05 -24.65 -37.65
C GLU A 92 -6.07 -25.68 -38.78
N VAL A 93 -6.23 -25.18 -40.00
CA VAL A 93 -6.33 -25.96 -41.25
C VAL A 93 -5.09 -25.79 -42.15
N GLY A 94 -4.22 -24.84 -41.80
CA GLY A 94 -2.99 -24.53 -42.51
C GLY A 94 -3.26 -24.20 -43.98
N ASP A 95 -2.35 -24.65 -44.86
CA ASP A 95 -2.48 -24.54 -46.32
C ASP A 95 -2.91 -25.88 -46.96
N HIS A 96 -3.55 -26.79 -46.21
CA HIS A 96 -3.86 -28.14 -46.71
C HIS A 96 -4.89 -28.10 -47.86
N PRO A 97 -4.65 -28.81 -49.00
CA PRO A 97 -5.43 -28.64 -50.23
C PRO A 97 -6.88 -29.09 -50.09
N ASP A 98 -7.19 -30.05 -49.21
CA ASP A 98 -8.55 -30.53 -48.99
C ASP A 98 -8.82 -30.82 -47.51
N TRP A 99 -9.95 -30.35 -46.98
CA TRP A 99 -10.38 -30.59 -45.60
C TRP A 99 -11.89 -30.31 -45.44
N ALA A 100 -12.50 -30.84 -44.39
CA ALA A 100 -13.82 -30.40 -43.94
C ALA A 100 -13.86 -30.28 -42.41
N ILE A 101 -14.46 -29.20 -41.91
CA ILE A 101 -14.61 -28.93 -40.47
C ILE A 101 -16.04 -28.47 -40.17
N GLY A 102 -16.57 -28.81 -38.99
CA GLY A 102 -17.92 -28.41 -38.63
C GLY A 102 -18.51 -29.13 -37.41
N VAL A 103 -19.82 -29.34 -37.48
CA VAL A 103 -20.63 -29.99 -36.44
C VAL A 103 -21.47 -31.10 -37.09
N THR A 104 -21.70 -32.20 -36.36
CA THR A 104 -22.60 -33.28 -36.75
C THR A 104 -23.57 -33.65 -35.62
N LYS A 105 -24.75 -34.17 -35.95
CA LYS A 105 -25.56 -34.92 -34.97
C LYS A 105 -24.81 -36.19 -34.56
N GLY A 106 -24.85 -36.57 -33.29
CA GLY A 106 -24.25 -37.83 -32.80
C GLY A 106 -24.90 -39.09 -33.38
N SER A 107 -26.12 -38.96 -33.89
CA SER A 107 -26.94 -39.97 -34.59
C SER A 107 -26.64 -40.11 -36.09
N ALA A 108 -25.66 -39.38 -36.64
CA ALA A 108 -25.33 -39.43 -38.06
C ALA A 108 -24.78 -40.81 -38.50
N ASP A 109 -25.10 -41.20 -39.74
CA ASP A 109 -24.71 -42.48 -40.34
C ASP A 109 -23.17 -42.56 -40.54
N ARG A 110 -22.51 -43.45 -39.80
CA ARG A 110 -21.04 -43.59 -39.77
C ARG A 110 -20.48 -44.66 -40.70
N LYS A 111 -21.33 -45.53 -41.26
CA LYS A 111 -20.93 -46.69 -42.08
C LYS A 111 -21.50 -46.64 -43.52
N GLY A 112 -22.42 -45.72 -43.83
CA GLY A 112 -23.02 -45.54 -45.15
C GLY A 112 -22.36 -44.46 -46.02
N ALA A 113 -22.33 -44.69 -47.34
CA ALA A 113 -21.74 -43.77 -48.33
C ALA A 113 -22.64 -42.54 -48.60
N ARG A 114 -22.66 -41.56 -47.69
CA ARG A 114 -23.41 -40.29 -47.84
C ARG A 114 -22.50 -39.07 -47.87
N HIS A 115 -22.80 -38.06 -48.70
CA HIS A 115 -22.07 -36.80 -48.70
C HIS A 115 -22.41 -35.95 -47.46
N ALA A 116 -21.36 -35.42 -46.80
CA ALA A 116 -21.50 -34.48 -45.69
C ALA A 116 -22.31 -33.25 -46.12
N SER A 117 -23.52 -33.12 -45.56
CA SER A 117 -24.46 -32.04 -45.86
C SER A 117 -25.50 -31.89 -44.74
N PRO A 118 -26.10 -30.69 -44.55
CA PRO A 118 -27.11 -30.44 -43.53
C PRO A 118 -28.28 -31.44 -43.55
N LYS A 119 -28.68 -31.91 -44.74
CA LYS A 119 -29.75 -32.91 -44.94
C LYS A 119 -29.49 -34.24 -44.22
N TYR A 120 -28.23 -34.59 -43.95
CA TYR A 120 -27.83 -35.78 -43.20
C TYR A 120 -27.26 -35.44 -41.81
N GLY A 121 -27.54 -34.24 -41.29
CA GLY A 121 -27.14 -33.81 -39.95
C GLY A 121 -25.66 -33.42 -39.83
N VAL A 122 -25.01 -33.01 -40.93
CA VAL A 122 -23.60 -32.57 -40.94
C VAL A 122 -23.49 -31.16 -41.51
N TRP A 123 -23.19 -30.17 -40.67
CA TRP A 123 -23.06 -28.77 -41.05
C TRP A 123 -21.58 -28.38 -41.03
N CYS A 124 -20.99 -28.22 -42.21
CA CYS A 124 -19.54 -28.10 -42.36
C CYS A 124 -19.12 -27.14 -43.48
N LEU A 125 -17.95 -26.52 -43.26
CA LEU A 125 -17.18 -25.83 -44.29
C LEU A 125 -16.20 -26.84 -44.90
N LEU A 126 -16.26 -27.03 -46.21
CA LEU A 126 -15.35 -27.89 -46.96
C LEU A 126 -14.43 -27.04 -47.86
N HIS A 127 -13.14 -27.32 -47.82
CA HIS A 127 -12.18 -26.96 -48.85
C HIS A 127 -11.87 -28.17 -49.72
N ARG A 128 -11.87 -28.00 -51.05
CA ARG A 128 -11.31 -28.97 -52.00
C ARG A 128 -10.52 -28.31 -53.12
N GLY A 129 -9.21 -28.52 -53.13
CA GLY A 129 -8.21 -27.95 -54.03
C GLY A 129 -8.12 -26.42 -54.00
N VAL A 130 -9.11 -25.77 -54.63
CA VAL A 130 -9.27 -24.30 -54.76
C VAL A 130 -10.75 -23.88 -54.73
N LYS A 131 -11.59 -24.68 -54.07
CA LYS A 131 -13.04 -24.46 -53.97
C LYS A 131 -13.50 -24.64 -52.52
N TYR A 132 -14.07 -23.58 -51.95
CA TYR A 132 -14.78 -23.62 -50.68
C TYR A 132 -16.28 -23.85 -50.91
N THR A 133 -16.91 -24.71 -50.11
CA THR A 133 -18.36 -25.00 -50.15
C THR A 133 -18.92 -25.23 -48.75
N ASN A 134 -20.21 -24.97 -48.56
CA ASN A 134 -20.89 -25.02 -47.25
C ASN A 134 -21.71 -26.31 -47.00
N GLY A 135 -21.21 -27.48 -47.40
CA GLY A 135 -21.92 -28.78 -47.24
C GLY A 135 -23.18 -28.97 -48.11
N SER A 136 -23.90 -27.91 -48.46
CA SER A 136 -25.05 -27.93 -49.38
C SER A 136 -24.65 -27.75 -50.86
N GLY A 137 -23.36 -27.79 -51.17
CA GLY A 137 -22.82 -27.64 -52.54
C GLY A 137 -22.70 -26.20 -53.05
N LYS A 138 -23.22 -25.20 -52.33
CA LYS A 138 -23.06 -23.78 -52.71
C LYS A 138 -21.58 -23.36 -52.56
N ARG A 139 -20.99 -22.85 -53.64
CA ARG A 139 -19.61 -22.33 -53.66
C ARG A 139 -19.52 -21.00 -52.90
N LEU A 140 -18.50 -20.87 -52.05
CA LEU A 140 -18.22 -19.66 -51.27
C LEU A 140 -17.08 -18.86 -51.94
N PRO A 141 -17.27 -17.57 -52.26
CA PRO A 141 -16.26 -16.72 -52.88
C PRO A 141 -15.33 -16.08 -51.82
N LEU A 142 -14.45 -16.89 -51.21
CA LEU A 142 -13.42 -16.39 -50.31
C LEU A 142 -12.30 -15.68 -51.09
N LYS A 143 -11.91 -14.48 -50.64
CA LYS A 143 -10.84 -13.66 -51.25
C LYS A 143 -9.42 -14.14 -50.91
N ARG A 144 -9.27 -14.92 -49.84
CA ARG A 144 -8.02 -15.47 -49.29
C ARG A 144 -8.32 -16.86 -48.72
N ALA A 145 -7.34 -17.76 -48.77
CA ALA A 145 -7.43 -19.03 -48.05
C ALA A 145 -7.31 -18.79 -46.54
N PRO A 146 -8.27 -19.25 -45.70
CA PRO A 146 -8.14 -19.14 -44.25
C PRO A 146 -7.22 -20.26 -43.71
N ARG A 147 -6.19 -19.89 -42.94
CA ARG A 147 -5.32 -20.86 -42.22
C ARG A 147 -5.91 -21.33 -40.89
N ARG A 148 -6.76 -20.52 -40.28
CA ARG A 148 -7.57 -20.84 -39.09
C ARG A 148 -9.02 -20.44 -39.36
N VAL A 149 -9.96 -21.21 -38.84
CA VAL A 149 -11.40 -20.93 -38.91
C VAL A 149 -11.98 -21.06 -37.52
N ARG A 150 -12.73 -20.04 -37.08
CA ARG A 150 -13.53 -20.12 -35.84
C ARG A 150 -14.88 -20.73 -36.17
N ILE A 151 -15.27 -21.75 -35.41
CA ILE A 151 -16.59 -22.37 -35.45
C ILE A 151 -17.34 -21.95 -34.20
N GLN A 152 -18.57 -21.47 -34.36
CA GLN A 152 -19.47 -21.15 -33.26
C GLN A 152 -20.79 -21.91 -33.45
N LEU A 153 -21.18 -22.67 -32.43
CA LEU A 153 -22.47 -23.35 -32.32
C LEU A 153 -23.30 -22.64 -31.26
N ASP A 154 -24.45 -22.10 -31.65
CA ASP A 154 -25.48 -21.60 -30.76
C ASP A 154 -26.61 -22.64 -30.74
N CYS A 155 -26.59 -23.53 -29.74
CA CYS A 155 -27.59 -24.59 -29.58
C CYS A 155 -28.99 -24.02 -29.35
N ASP A 156 -29.06 -22.91 -28.61
CA ASP A 156 -30.32 -22.33 -28.13
C ASP A 156 -31.05 -21.55 -29.24
N ARG A 157 -30.30 -20.96 -30.19
CA ARG A 157 -30.84 -20.31 -31.39
C ARG A 157 -30.92 -21.21 -32.62
N GLY A 158 -30.33 -22.40 -32.58
CA GLY A 158 -30.28 -23.29 -33.74
C GLY A 158 -29.40 -22.78 -34.88
N GLU A 159 -28.22 -22.19 -34.58
CA GLU A 159 -27.29 -21.69 -35.60
C GLU A 159 -25.86 -22.24 -35.44
N VAL A 160 -25.22 -22.66 -36.53
CA VAL A 160 -23.77 -22.93 -36.62
C VAL A 160 -23.16 -21.96 -37.63
N SER A 161 -22.20 -21.16 -37.18
CA SER A 161 -21.58 -20.08 -37.96
C SER A 161 -20.06 -20.18 -37.97
N PHE A 162 -19.46 -19.98 -39.14
CA PHE A 162 -18.03 -20.11 -39.43
C PHE A 162 -17.44 -18.73 -39.73
N TYR A 163 -16.32 -18.38 -39.11
CA TYR A 163 -15.71 -17.05 -39.22
C TYR A 163 -14.21 -17.10 -39.54
N ASP A 164 -13.71 -16.08 -40.25
CA ASP A 164 -12.28 -15.75 -40.30
C ASP A 164 -11.89 -15.06 -38.97
N PRO A 165 -11.03 -15.66 -38.13
CA PRO A 165 -10.71 -15.13 -36.81
C PRO A 165 -9.86 -13.86 -36.84
N GLN A 166 -9.21 -13.51 -37.96
CA GLN A 166 -8.43 -12.26 -38.06
C GLN A 166 -9.29 -11.01 -38.24
N GLY A 167 -10.56 -11.14 -38.62
CA GLY A 167 -11.48 -10.02 -38.83
C GLY A 167 -12.92 -10.25 -38.36
N MET A 168 -13.21 -11.38 -37.71
CA MET A 168 -14.56 -11.85 -37.36
C MET A 168 -15.54 -11.85 -38.55
N ALA A 169 -15.04 -12.00 -39.77
CA ALA A 169 -15.84 -11.99 -40.98
C ALA A 169 -16.55 -13.33 -41.16
N LEU A 170 -17.88 -13.32 -41.26
CA LEU A 170 -18.69 -14.53 -41.46
C LEU A 170 -18.42 -15.15 -42.83
N ILE A 171 -17.93 -16.40 -42.83
CA ILE A 171 -17.68 -17.23 -44.02
C ILE A 171 -18.99 -17.86 -44.50
N CYS A 172 -19.72 -18.52 -43.60
CA CYS A 172 -21.04 -19.08 -43.82
C CYS A 172 -21.76 -19.39 -42.50
N ALA A 173 -23.09 -19.40 -42.54
CA ALA A 173 -23.96 -19.81 -41.43
C ALA A 173 -24.93 -20.91 -41.88
N HIS A 174 -25.31 -21.76 -40.95
CA HIS A 174 -26.33 -22.80 -41.08
C HIS A 174 -27.34 -22.67 -39.95
N ARG A 175 -28.64 -22.76 -40.27
CA ARG A 175 -29.71 -22.83 -39.27
C ARG A 175 -30.43 -24.16 -39.35
N ASP A 176 -30.61 -24.81 -38.21
CA ASP A 176 -31.19 -26.14 -38.06
C ASP A 176 -31.60 -26.39 -36.59
N THR A 177 -32.30 -27.49 -36.32
CA THR A 177 -32.79 -27.80 -34.96
C THR A 177 -31.85 -28.79 -34.26
N PHE A 178 -31.01 -28.29 -33.34
CA PHE A 178 -30.04 -29.06 -32.57
C PHE A 178 -30.62 -29.72 -31.30
N ALA A 179 -31.78 -30.39 -31.44
CA ALA A 179 -32.46 -31.07 -30.32
C ALA A 179 -31.79 -32.39 -29.85
N GLU A 180 -30.62 -32.73 -30.40
CA GLU A 180 -29.83 -33.93 -30.08
C GLU A 180 -28.37 -33.52 -29.84
N LYS A 181 -27.61 -34.36 -29.10
CA LYS A 181 -26.17 -34.18 -28.87
C LYS A 181 -25.45 -33.89 -30.20
N SER A 182 -24.85 -32.71 -30.28
CA SER A 182 -24.12 -32.24 -31.46
C SER A 182 -22.62 -32.29 -31.18
N LEU A 183 -21.88 -32.97 -32.04
CA LEU A 183 -20.44 -33.23 -31.90
C LEU A 183 -19.66 -32.36 -32.88
N ALA A 184 -18.54 -31.79 -32.46
CA ALA A 184 -17.57 -31.22 -33.39
C ALA A 184 -17.04 -32.32 -34.33
N THR A 185 -16.67 -31.97 -35.57
CA THR A 185 -16.09 -32.93 -36.53
C THR A 185 -15.04 -32.30 -37.43
N SER A 186 -14.02 -33.09 -37.77
CA SER A 186 -12.96 -32.75 -38.71
C SER A 186 -12.69 -33.93 -39.65
N THR A 187 -12.37 -33.64 -40.92
CA THR A 187 -12.14 -34.65 -41.96
C THR A 187 -11.06 -34.23 -42.96
N LEU A 188 -10.35 -35.23 -43.49
CA LEU A 188 -9.39 -35.13 -44.59
C LEU A 188 -9.79 -36.19 -45.65
N PRO A 189 -9.72 -35.95 -46.97
CA PRO A 189 -10.16 -36.96 -47.93
C PRO A 189 -9.10 -38.04 -48.19
N GLY A 190 -9.43 -39.28 -47.86
CA GLY A 190 -8.76 -40.47 -48.41
C GLY A 190 -9.28 -40.82 -49.82
N PHE A 191 -8.53 -41.68 -50.52
CA PHE A 191 -8.71 -41.97 -51.95
C PHE A 191 -10.07 -42.61 -52.29
N GLN A 192 -10.74 -42.08 -53.32
CA GLN A 192 -11.75 -42.83 -54.09
C GLN A 192 -11.03 -43.59 -55.21
N HIS A 193 -10.91 -44.91 -55.07
CA HIS A 193 -10.08 -45.76 -55.93
C HIS A 193 -10.60 -45.93 -57.37
N LEU A 194 -9.67 -45.81 -58.32
CA LEU A 194 -9.58 -46.58 -59.57
C LEU A 194 -8.11 -47.04 -59.65
N ASN A 195 -7.75 -48.29 -59.94
CA ASN A 195 -8.51 -49.45 -60.41
C ASN A 195 -8.04 -50.76 -59.72
N LEU A 196 -8.65 -51.91 -60.09
CA LEU A 196 -8.36 -53.21 -59.46
C LEU A 196 -6.95 -53.77 -59.77
N GLY A 197 -6.35 -54.43 -58.78
CA GLY A 197 -5.14 -55.27 -58.90
C GLY A 197 -4.82 -55.96 -57.57
N SER A 198 -4.84 -57.29 -57.52
CA SER A 198 -4.79 -58.08 -56.28
C SER A 198 -3.36 -58.40 -55.78
N PRO A 199 -3.16 -58.69 -54.47
CA PRO A 199 -1.84 -58.79 -53.81
C PRO A 199 -1.25 -60.22 -53.83
N PRO A 200 -0.12 -60.49 -53.12
CA PRO A 200 -0.27 -61.15 -51.80
C PRO A 200 0.80 -60.82 -50.71
N HIS A 201 0.39 -60.95 -49.42
CA HIS A 201 1.08 -61.52 -48.21
C HIS A 201 2.59 -61.31 -47.90
N ALA A 202 3.12 -61.41 -46.67
CA ALA A 202 2.59 -61.29 -45.28
C ALA A 202 3.77 -61.44 -44.25
N ASP A 203 3.45 -61.33 -42.94
CA ASP A 203 4.08 -61.98 -41.78
C ASP A 203 5.47 -61.55 -41.22
N LEU A 204 5.39 -60.80 -40.10
CA LEU A 204 5.84 -61.18 -38.74
C LEU A 204 7.32 -61.14 -38.25
N GLN A 205 7.42 -60.71 -36.98
CA GLN A 205 8.39 -61.04 -35.89
C GLN A 205 9.71 -60.26 -35.65
N GLN A 206 9.68 -59.54 -34.52
CA GLN A 206 10.64 -59.54 -33.39
C GLN A 206 12.09 -59.00 -33.51
N ALA A 207 12.31 -57.99 -32.65
CA ALA A 207 13.35 -57.91 -31.61
C ALA A 207 14.79 -57.39 -31.90
N SER A 208 15.08 -56.28 -31.20
CA SER A 208 16.26 -56.03 -30.35
C SER A 208 17.49 -55.28 -30.89
N ARG A 209 18.21 -54.72 -29.90
CA ARG A 209 19.58 -54.14 -29.90
C ARG A 209 19.73 -52.66 -30.29
N SER A 210 20.85 -52.13 -29.81
CA SER A 210 21.22 -50.72 -29.62
C SER A 210 22.37 -50.31 -30.59
N PRO A 211 22.76 -49.02 -30.67
CA PRO A 211 23.41 -48.45 -31.87
C PRO A 211 24.95 -48.58 -31.86
N PRO A 212 25.64 -48.09 -32.91
CA PRO A 212 26.18 -46.71 -32.83
C PRO A 212 26.11 -45.89 -34.14
N ALA A 213 26.64 -44.66 -34.09
CA ALA A 213 26.96 -43.76 -35.23
C ALA A 213 28.39 -44.11 -35.80
N PRO A 214 29.25 -43.24 -36.41
CA PRO A 214 29.20 -41.79 -36.71
C PRO A 214 29.85 -41.30 -38.05
N HIS A 215 29.98 -39.96 -38.23
CA HIS A 215 30.81 -39.19 -39.22
C HIS A 215 30.36 -39.23 -40.70
N HIS A 216 30.63 -38.26 -41.61
CA HIS A 216 31.49 -37.04 -41.69
C HIS A 216 30.67 -35.81 -42.20
N ASN A 217 31.03 -34.50 -42.19
CA ASN A 217 32.22 -33.64 -41.92
C ASN A 217 32.77 -32.87 -43.18
N TYR A 218 33.24 -31.63 -42.99
CA TYR A 218 33.76 -30.60 -43.95
C TYR A 218 32.70 -29.77 -44.76
N VAL A 219 32.70 -28.43 -44.95
CA VAL A 219 33.69 -27.28 -44.98
C VAL A 219 34.05 -26.84 -46.42
N TYR A 220 34.11 -25.56 -46.84
CA TYR A 220 33.99 -24.24 -46.13
C TYR A 220 32.91 -23.29 -46.76
N GLU A 221 32.97 -21.96 -47.00
CA GLU A 221 34.01 -20.89 -46.99
C GLU A 221 33.39 -19.47 -46.67
N ASN A 222 33.80 -18.38 -47.35
CA ASN A 222 33.64 -16.95 -46.99
C ASN A 222 33.03 -16.09 -48.12
N SER A 223 32.43 -14.91 -47.81
CA SER A 223 33.04 -13.58 -48.12
C SER A 223 32.18 -12.30 -47.87
N ILE A 224 32.69 -11.44 -46.99
CA ILE A 224 32.83 -9.95 -47.02
C ILE A 224 31.81 -9.08 -47.82
N THR A 225 31.11 -8.14 -47.15
CA THR A 225 31.27 -6.64 -47.30
C THR A 225 30.17 -5.83 -46.59
N ALA A 226 30.51 -4.60 -46.21
CA ALA A 226 29.60 -3.49 -45.89
C ALA A 226 30.01 -2.25 -46.70
N PRO A 227 29.16 -1.22 -46.83
CA PRO A 227 29.57 0.09 -46.30
C PRO A 227 28.42 0.93 -45.71
N SER A 228 28.78 2.08 -45.12
CA SER A 228 27.88 3.13 -44.61
C SER A 228 27.86 4.36 -45.54
N CYS A 229 26.90 5.29 -45.36
CA CYS A 229 27.17 6.69 -44.93
C CYS A 229 26.01 7.71 -45.17
N HIS A 230 26.02 8.79 -44.35
CA HIS A 230 25.44 10.16 -44.44
C HIS A 230 24.29 10.55 -45.41
N ALA A 231 23.33 11.39 -44.91
CA ALA A 231 23.28 12.85 -45.18
C ALA A 231 22.08 13.61 -44.51
N ASN A 232 22.22 14.94 -44.35
CA ASN A 232 21.22 15.92 -43.88
C ASN A 232 20.21 16.31 -45.02
N TRP A 233 19.25 17.26 -44.96
CA TRP A 233 19.24 18.61 -44.34
C TRP A 233 17.87 19.35 -44.53
N SER A 234 17.48 20.24 -43.59
CA SER A 234 16.52 21.39 -43.75
C SER A 234 15.04 21.04 -44.08
N SER A 235 13.99 21.86 -43.89
CA SER A 235 13.77 23.30 -43.56
C SER A 235 12.38 23.45 -42.83
N GLN A 236 11.87 24.57 -42.27
CA GLN A 236 12.34 25.95 -42.01
C GLN A 236 11.44 26.64 -40.92
N PHE A 237 11.61 27.94 -40.68
CA PHE A 237 10.81 28.86 -39.81
C PHE A 237 9.89 29.77 -40.69
N PRO A 238 8.89 30.57 -40.19
CA PRO A 238 8.95 31.45 -38.99
C PRO A 238 7.64 31.66 -38.18
N ALA A 239 7.68 32.60 -37.23
CA ALA A 239 6.61 32.95 -36.27
C ALA A 239 5.69 34.12 -36.70
N GLY A 240 4.58 34.32 -35.98
CA GLY A 240 3.61 35.41 -36.16
C GLY A 240 2.94 35.84 -34.83
N TYR A 241 2.31 37.02 -34.81
CA TYR A 241 1.91 37.73 -33.58
C TYR A 241 0.41 37.58 -33.17
N CYS A 242 0.18 37.83 -31.88
CA CYS A 242 -1.06 38.19 -31.14
C CYS A 242 -2.41 38.35 -31.86
N SER A 243 -3.48 37.81 -31.26
CA SER A 243 -4.58 38.62 -30.63
C SER A 243 -5.66 37.70 -30.01
N SER A 244 -6.88 38.19 -29.75
CA SER A 244 -7.76 37.74 -28.65
C SER A 244 -9.18 37.29 -29.05
N SER A 245 -9.92 36.80 -28.04
CA SER A 245 -11.39 36.64 -27.90
C SER A 245 -12.11 35.35 -28.35
N ASP A 246 -12.87 34.83 -27.37
CA ASP A 246 -14.22 34.24 -27.41
C ASP A 246 -14.56 32.88 -28.10
N ALA A 247 -14.62 31.85 -27.25
CA ALA A 247 -15.86 31.16 -26.81
C ALA A 247 -16.41 29.88 -27.53
N LEU A 248 -16.76 28.91 -26.65
CA LEU A 248 -17.80 27.85 -26.72
C LEU A 248 -17.56 26.52 -27.50
N HIS A 249 -17.73 25.41 -26.76
CA HIS A 249 -18.11 24.03 -27.16
C HIS A 249 -17.20 23.25 -28.15
N ALA A 250 -16.87 21.95 -27.97
CA ALA A 250 -17.28 20.94 -26.97
C ALA A 250 -16.33 19.72 -26.90
N ASN A 251 -16.50 18.93 -25.82
CA ASN A 251 -16.11 17.52 -25.63
C ASN A 251 -14.61 17.16 -25.44
N PRO A 252 -14.32 16.00 -24.79
CA PRO A 252 -13.09 15.82 -24.01
C PRO A 252 -12.03 14.95 -24.68
N THR A 253 -10.77 15.22 -24.32
CA THR A 253 -9.61 14.35 -24.58
C THR A 253 -8.95 13.93 -23.28
N HIS A 254 -8.46 12.69 -23.23
CA HIS A 254 -7.74 12.13 -22.08
C HIS A 254 -6.62 13.04 -21.56
N GLN A 255 -6.54 13.22 -20.24
CA GLN A 255 -5.34 13.72 -19.55
C GLN A 255 -5.01 12.81 -18.37
N HIS A 256 -3.75 12.39 -18.28
CA HIS A 256 -3.22 11.67 -17.12
C HIS A 256 -3.03 12.66 -15.95
N THR A 257 -3.89 12.59 -14.94
CA THR A 257 -3.68 13.29 -13.67
C THR A 257 -2.94 12.39 -12.68
N GLN A 258 -1.64 12.62 -12.50
CA GLN A 258 -0.86 11.98 -11.43
C GLN A 258 -1.30 12.52 -10.05
N GLY A 259 -2.15 11.76 -9.35
CA GLY A 259 -2.71 12.16 -8.05
C GLY A 259 -1.88 11.66 -6.85
N ASN A 260 -0.95 12.48 -6.36
CA ASN A 260 -0.26 12.23 -5.08
C ASN A 260 -1.10 12.74 -3.89
N LEU A 261 -1.64 11.83 -3.08
CA LEU A 261 -2.38 12.10 -1.82
C LEU A 261 -1.89 11.16 -0.70
N SER A 262 -2.44 11.19 0.53
CA SER A 262 -1.95 10.33 1.63
C SER A 262 -2.79 10.20 2.91
N GLY A 263 -2.83 9.02 3.55
CA GLY A 263 -3.35 8.83 4.92
C GLY A 263 -3.31 7.40 5.54
N LEU A 264 -3.18 7.29 6.87
CA LEU A 264 -3.37 6.09 7.70
C LEU A 264 -3.68 6.29 9.22
N PHE A 265 -4.88 5.93 9.69
CA PHE A 265 -5.16 5.67 11.13
C PHE A 265 -6.17 4.53 11.34
N GLN A 266 -6.30 4.06 12.58
CA GLN A 266 -7.07 2.86 12.95
C GLN A 266 -8.60 3.06 13.04
N THR A 267 -9.16 4.02 12.30
CA THR A 267 -10.58 4.03 11.93
C THR A 267 -10.71 3.35 10.57
N ALA A 268 -10.91 2.03 10.57
CA ALA A 268 -10.97 1.27 9.33
C ALA A 268 -12.25 1.59 8.55
N MET A 269 -12.11 2.45 7.54
CA MET A 269 -13.23 2.87 6.71
C MET A 269 -13.70 1.67 5.87
N VAL A 270 -14.99 1.34 6.00
CA VAL A 270 -15.68 0.38 5.14
C VAL A 270 -16.29 1.15 3.98
N VAL A 271 -16.01 0.75 2.75
CA VAL A 271 -16.44 1.43 1.52
C VAL A 271 -17.16 0.42 0.63
N ARG A 272 -18.44 0.66 0.32
CA ARG A 272 -19.21 -0.21 -0.60
C ARG A 272 -18.83 0.08 -2.04
N VAL A 273 -18.51 -0.95 -2.80
CA VAL A 273 -18.34 -0.83 -4.26
C VAL A 273 -19.72 -1.00 -4.91
N SER A 274 -20.24 0.06 -5.52
CA SER A 274 -21.58 0.07 -6.11
C SER A 274 -21.64 -0.75 -7.40
N GLN A 275 -22.23 -1.94 -7.31
CA GLN A 275 -22.70 -2.75 -8.43
C GLN A 275 -24.10 -2.25 -8.87
N GLU A 276 -24.34 -2.12 -10.18
CA GLU A 276 -25.63 -1.66 -10.69
C GLU A 276 -26.75 -2.65 -10.35
N ALA A 277 -27.91 -2.13 -9.93
CA ALA A 277 -28.88 -2.91 -9.16
C ALA A 277 -29.69 -3.90 -10.01
N LEU A 278 -29.37 -5.19 -9.88
CA LEU A 278 -30.27 -6.28 -10.25
C LEU A 278 -31.24 -6.57 -9.09
N HIS A 279 -32.52 -6.76 -9.40
CA HIS A 279 -33.60 -6.79 -8.41
C HIS A 279 -33.50 -7.96 -7.41
N PRO A 280 -33.80 -7.75 -6.12
CA PRO A 280 -33.91 -8.83 -5.13
C PRO A 280 -35.19 -9.64 -5.36
N GLY A 281 -35.08 -10.98 -5.41
CA GLY A 281 -36.17 -11.83 -5.92
C GLY A 281 -36.15 -13.30 -5.50
N SER A 282 -35.95 -13.61 -4.22
CA SER A 282 -36.34 -14.92 -3.64
C SER A 282 -36.45 -14.84 -2.11
N GLN A 283 -37.32 -15.67 -1.53
CA GLN A 283 -37.56 -15.75 -0.09
C GLN A 283 -36.54 -16.66 0.62
N GLY A 284 -36.35 -16.44 1.92
CA GLY A 284 -35.35 -17.15 2.73
C GLY A 284 -35.73 -18.58 3.11
N LEU A 285 -34.71 -19.34 3.54
CA LEU A 285 -34.81 -20.66 4.15
C LEU A 285 -33.80 -20.73 5.30
N ASP A 286 -34.28 -20.96 6.52
CA ASP A 286 -33.43 -21.11 7.70
C ASP A 286 -32.55 -22.36 7.62
N ARG A 287 -31.26 -22.22 7.92
CA ARG A 287 -30.42 -23.32 8.41
C ARG A 287 -29.50 -22.83 9.51
N SER A 288 -29.68 -23.42 10.70
CA SER A 288 -28.76 -23.32 11.81
C SER A 288 -27.46 -24.09 11.53
N GLY A 289 -26.32 -23.60 12.04
CA GLY A 289 -25.03 -24.29 11.96
C GLY A 289 -23.90 -23.50 11.29
N ALA A 290 -23.66 -22.26 11.70
CA ALA A 290 -22.46 -21.49 11.36
C ALA A 290 -21.85 -20.90 12.64
N ALA A 291 -20.56 -20.54 12.61
CA ALA A 291 -19.90 -19.85 13.71
C ALA A 291 -20.57 -18.49 13.97
N GLN A 292 -20.72 -18.10 15.25
CA GLN A 292 -21.38 -16.85 15.60
C GLN A 292 -20.54 -15.64 15.15
N SER A 293 -21.06 -14.90 14.17
CA SER A 293 -20.53 -13.58 13.81
C SER A 293 -20.65 -12.60 15.00
N PRO A 294 -19.65 -11.74 15.24
CA PRO A 294 -19.68 -10.82 16.39
C PRO A 294 -20.84 -9.82 16.27
N SER A 295 -21.78 -9.84 17.22
CA SER A 295 -22.95 -8.96 17.14
C SER A 295 -22.67 -7.53 17.64
N SER A 296 -23.18 -6.56 16.88
CA SER A 296 -23.26 -5.14 17.24
C SER A 296 -24.12 -4.89 18.49
N GLU A 297 -25.21 -5.67 18.62
CA GLU A 297 -26.29 -5.58 19.61
C GLU A 297 -25.79 -5.34 21.03
N SER A 298 -26.45 -4.45 21.78
CA SER A 298 -26.11 -4.26 23.19
C SER A 298 -26.67 -5.38 24.07
N ARG A 299 -25.90 -5.81 25.07
CA ARG A 299 -26.41 -6.62 26.20
C ARG A 299 -27.42 -5.87 27.07
N TYR A 300 -27.62 -4.57 26.80
CA TYR A 300 -28.51 -3.66 27.53
C TYR A 300 -29.66 -3.12 26.68
N GLY A 301 -29.94 -3.72 25.50
CA GLY A 301 -31.10 -3.39 24.66
C GLY A 301 -31.05 -2.06 23.91
N LEU A 302 -29.89 -1.39 23.86
CA LEU A 302 -29.68 -0.21 23.02
C LEU A 302 -29.57 -0.60 21.54
N ASP A 303 -30.43 -0.03 20.69
CA ASP A 303 -30.36 -0.15 19.23
C ASP A 303 -29.09 0.54 18.69
N PRO A 304 -28.15 -0.19 18.04
CA PRO A 304 -26.95 0.39 17.45
C PRO A 304 -27.22 1.47 16.41
N LYS A 305 -28.37 1.45 15.71
CA LYS A 305 -28.72 2.35 14.61
C LYS A 305 -29.05 3.78 15.07
N ILE A 306 -29.51 3.94 16.31
CA ILE A 306 -29.85 5.24 16.91
C ILE A 306 -28.61 5.95 17.49
N LEU A 307 -27.49 5.24 17.65
CA LEU A 307 -26.26 5.79 18.23
C LEU A 307 -25.56 6.82 17.33
N PRO A 308 -24.84 7.81 17.90
CA PRO A 308 -24.05 8.78 17.16
C PRO A 308 -23.01 8.13 16.21
N SER A 309 -23.26 8.23 14.90
CA SER A 309 -22.35 7.74 13.86
C SER A 309 -21.21 8.73 13.59
N ALA A 310 -19.95 8.26 13.65
CA ALA A 310 -18.79 9.05 13.28
C ALA A 310 -18.77 9.42 11.78
N VAL A 311 -19.16 8.47 10.91
CA VAL A 311 -19.35 8.68 9.47
C VAL A 311 -20.31 9.85 9.22
N ARG A 312 -21.44 9.88 9.94
CA ARG A 312 -22.44 10.94 9.76
C ARG A 312 -21.86 12.31 10.15
N VAL A 313 -21.01 12.39 11.17
CA VAL A 313 -20.34 13.64 11.56
C VAL A 313 -19.31 14.08 10.51
N MET A 314 -18.60 13.13 9.88
CA MET A 314 -17.70 13.43 8.74
C MET A 314 -18.48 13.92 7.52
N ALA A 315 -19.63 13.33 7.21
CA ALA A 315 -20.50 13.77 6.11
C ALA A 315 -21.15 15.14 6.37
N GLU A 316 -21.58 15.41 7.61
CA GLU A 316 -22.08 16.72 8.04
C GLU A 316 -21.00 17.81 7.90
N ASP A 317 -19.75 17.56 8.31
CA ASP A 317 -18.62 18.49 8.14
C ASP A 317 -18.18 18.65 6.68
N ARG A 318 -18.19 17.56 5.89
CA ARG A 318 -17.91 17.60 4.44
C ARG A 318 -18.92 18.48 3.71
N ALA A 319 -20.22 18.29 3.95
CA ALA A 319 -21.26 19.15 3.39
C ALA A 319 -21.15 20.63 3.85
N GLU A 320 -20.56 20.88 5.03
CA GLU A 320 -20.31 22.24 5.51
C GLU A 320 -19.06 22.89 4.86
N TRP A 321 -17.99 22.15 4.57
CA TRP A 321 -16.67 22.74 4.24
C TRP A 321 -16.02 22.31 2.91
N GLU A 322 -16.50 21.26 2.24
CA GLU A 322 -15.89 20.77 1.01
C GLU A 322 -15.92 21.82 -0.11
N GLY A 323 -14.76 22.03 -0.76
CA GLY A 323 -14.57 23.06 -1.78
C GLY A 323 -14.59 24.51 -1.27
N LYS A 324 -14.83 24.75 0.02
CA LYS A 324 -14.83 26.10 0.62
C LYS A 324 -13.43 26.51 1.11
N VAL A 325 -13.29 27.79 1.41
CA VAL A 325 -12.08 28.39 1.98
C VAL A 325 -12.25 28.56 3.49
N TYR A 326 -11.37 27.93 4.27
CA TYR A 326 -11.23 28.19 5.70
C TYR A 326 -10.17 29.27 5.94
N VAL A 327 -10.49 30.26 6.77
CA VAL A 327 -9.61 31.40 7.07
C VAL A 327 -8.96 31.21 8.45
N SER A 328 -7.66 30.96 8.49
CA SER A 328 -6.92 30.77 9.75
C SER A 328 -6.40 32.10 10.29
N GLY A 329 -7.25 32.79 11.04
CA GLY A 329 -6.94 34.04 11.77
C GLY A 329 -7.20 33.92 13.28
N PRO A 330 -6.91 34.97 14.07
CA PRO A 330 -7.09 34.97 15.53
C PRO A 330 -8.56 34.96 16.01
N ASP A 331 -9.51 35.14 15.09
CA ASP A 331 -10.96 35.07 15.33
C ASP A 331 -11.64 33.97 14.50
N SER A 332 -10.87 32.97 14.05
CA SER A 332 -11.45 31.82 13.34
C SER A 332 -12.39 30.99 14.23
N SER A 333 -13.32 30.29 13.60
CA SER A 333 -14.13 29.25 14.21
C SER A 333 -13.29 28.01 14.57
N LEU A 334 -13.96 26.90 14.91
CA LEU A 334 -13.35 25.59 14.69
C LEU A 334 -12.91 25.44 13.22
N PRO A 335 -11.76 24.80 12.94
CA PRO A 335 -11.38 24.40 11.58
C PRO A 335 -12.17 23.17 11.12
N PRO A 336 -12.26 22.90 9.80
CA PRO A 336 -12.85 21.68 9.26
C PRO A 336 -12.16 20.41 9.80
N LEU A 337 -12.83 19.26 9.77
CA LEU A 337 -12.19 17.99 10.13
C LEU A 337 -11.01 17.68 9.21
N ALA A 338 -10.07 16.85 9.67
CA ALA A 338 -8.92 16.43 8.86
C ALA A 338 -9.31 15.47 7.71
N THR A 339 -10.58 15.07 7.64
CA THR A 339 -11.19 14.25 6.57
C THR A 339 -11.82 15.07 5.44
N THR A 340 -11.74 16.39 5.52
CA THR A 340 -12.57 17.31 4.71
C THR A 340 -11.68 18.20 3.85
N SER A 341 -11.73 17.96 2.53
CA SER A 341 -10.93 18.70 1.57
C SER A 341 -11.43 20.14 1.42
N CYS A 342 -10.67 21.06 2.03
CA CYS A 342 -10.90 22.49 2.01
C CYS A 342 -9.59 23.23 1.67
N LYS A 343 -9.72 24.42 1.10
CA LYS A 343 -8.59 25.34 0.88
C LYS A 343 -8.40 26.20 2.12
N ILE A 344 -7.15 26.43 2.51
CA ILE A 344 -6.82 27.25 3.69
C ILE A 344 -6.22 28.59 3.25
N ASP A 345 -6.70 29.67 3.88
CA ASP A 345 -6.24 31.06 3.69
C ASP A 345 -5.65 31.57 5.02
N ASP A 346 -4.32 31.71 5.08
CA ASP A 346 -3.62 32.11 6.31
C ASP A 346 -3.76 33.62 6.54
N ARG A 347 -4.31 33.99 7.69
CA ARG A 347 -4.45 35.38 8.15
C ARG A 347 -3.81 35.59 9.53
N GLY A 348 -2.62 35.03 9.69
CA GLY A 348 -1.76 35.22 10.86
C GLY A 348 -1.96 34.21 11.98
N SER A 349 -2.67 33.11 11.70
CA SER A 349 -2.82 31.96 12.60
C SER A 349 -2.55 30.68 11.81
N ALA A 350 -1.68 29.81 12.32
CA ALA A 350 -1.15 28.67 11.59
C ALA A 350 -2.26 27.75 11.02
N SER A 351 -2.04 27.27 9.79
CA SER A 351 -2.91 26.32 9.12
C SER A 351 -3.21 25.08 9.98
N PRO A 352 -4.47 24.62 10.05
CA PRO A 352 -4.85 23.36 10.72
C PRO A 352 -4.30 22.09 10.05
N ARG A 353 -3.50 22.18 8.97
CA ARG A 353 -2.65 21.07 8.52
C ARG A 353 -1.38 20.96 9.37
N ALA A 354 -0.82 22.10 9.79
CA ALA A 354 0.45 22.18 10.51
C ALA A 354 0.30 22.20 12.05
N VAL A 355 -0.75 22.86 12.59
CA VAL A 355 -1.01 22.87 14.04
C VAL A 355 -2.52 22.80 14.31
N ARG A 356 -2.97 21.78 15.06
CA ARG A 356 -4.36 21.68 15.57
C ARG A 356 -4.40 21.66 17.08
N SER A 357 -5.10 22.60 17.71
CA SER A 357 -5.40 22.52 19.15
C SER A 357 -6.48 21.47 19.44
N THR A 358 -6.45 20.87 20.64
CA THR A 358 -7.57 20.08 21.16
C THR A 358 -8.80 20.95 21.48
N MET A 359 -8.58 22.23 21.81
CA MET A 359 -9.62 23.22 22.12
C MET A 359 -9.26 24.63 21.61
N TYR A 360 -10.19 25.29 20.91
CA TYR A 360 -10.00 26.63 20.34
C TYR A 360 -10.58 27.76 21.22
N ARG A 361 -11.31 27.40 22.28
CA ARG A 361 -11.67 28.29 23.41
C ARG A 361 -11.07 27.74 24.70
N VAL A 362 -9.90 28.27 25.04
CA VAL A 362 -9.14 27.89 26.25
C VAL A 362 -9.84 28.50 27.48
N PRO A 363 -10.17 27.73 28.53
CA PRO A 363 -10.69 28.28 29.79
C PRO A 363 -9.79 29.39 30.35
N CYS A 364 -10.34 30.49 30.85
CA CYS A 364 -9.52 31.53 31.47
C CYS A 364 -8.84 31.03 32.76
N GLU A 365 -9.54 30.19 33.52
CA GLU A 365 -9.16 29.78 34.87
C GLU A 365 -8.63 28.33 34.90
N ALA A 366 -7.54 28.11 35.61
CA ALA A 366 -6.93 26.78 35.78
C ALA A 366 -7.90 25.78 36.45
N GLN A 367 -8.82 26.25 37.30
CA GLN A 367 -9.86 25.43 37.91
C GLN A 367 -10.91 24.98 36.89
N ALA A 368 -11.39 25.87 36.02
CA ALA A 368 -12.34 25.53 34.96
C ALA A 368 -11.76 24.51 33.97
N ALA A 369 -10.47 24.63 33.63
CA ALA A 369 -9.77 23.65 32.82
C ALA A 369 -9.72 22.25 33.48
N ARG A 370 -9.30 22.17 34.75
CA ARG A 370 -9.29 20.90 35.51
C ARG A 370 -10.69 20.29 35.64
N LEU A 371 -11.72 21.13 35.79
CA LEU A 371 -13.12 20.73 35.87
C LEU A 371 -13.62 20.13 34.54
N SER A 372 -13.18 20.66 33.39
CA SER A 372 -13.58 20.15 32.06
C SER A 372 -13.16 18.69 31.80
N ARG A 373 -12.07 18.25 32.44
CA ARG A 373 -11.38 16.96 32.22
C ARG A 373 -10.97 16.69 30.76
N LEU A 374 -10.94 17.72 29.90
CA LEU A 374 -10.39 17.64 28.54
C LEU A 374 -8.91 18.08 28.54
N PRO A 375 -8.01 17.37 27.85
CA PRO A 375 -6.61 17.75 27.76
C PRO A 375 -6.46 19.02 26.92
N LEU A 376 -5.79 20.04 27.46
CA LEU A 376 -5.36 21.21 26.70
C LEU A 376 -4.01 20.90 26.04
N GLY A 377 -3.96 20.97 24.71
CA GLY A 377 -2.75 20.67 23.96
C GLY A 377 -2.88 20.97 22.48
N ALA A 378 -1.82 20.70 21.73
CA ALA A 378 -1.78 20.83 20.28
C ALA A 378 -1.10 19.64 19.61
N LEU A 379 -1.67 19.20 18.50
CA LEU A 379 -1.03 18.35 17.50
C LEU A 379 -0.22 19.25 16.57
N VAL A 380 1.03 18.88 16.30
CA VAL A 380 2.03 19.70 15.62
C VAL A 380 2.70 18.87 14.53
N SER A 381 2.46 19.22 13.27
CA SER A 381 2.92 18.54 12.04
C SER A 381 3.80 19.51 11.24
N PRO A 382 5.09 19.72 11.60
CA PRO A 382 5.81 20.93 11.19
C PRO A 382 6.03 21.07 9.68
N LEU A 383 6.13 19.94 8.99
CA LEU A 383 6.34 19.86 7.54
C LEU A 383 5.10 19.42 6.76
N ALA A 384 3.90 19.46 7.37
CA ALA A 384 2.65 19.03 6.74
C ALA A 384 2.48 19.56 5.31
N ARG A 385 1.93 18.71 4.43
CA ARG A 385 1.71 19.02 3.02
C ARG A 385 0.69 20.15 2.86
N ARG A 386 0.80 20.87 1.75
CA ARG A 386 -0.12 21.96 1.37
C ARG A 386 -1.30 21.40 0.59
N GLY A 387 -2.48 21.95 0.84
CA GLY A 387 -3.69 21.64 0.08
C GLY A 387 -3.60 22.14 -1.36
N HIS A 388 -4.37 21.48 -2.25
CA HIS A 388 -4.42 21.86 -3.66
C HIS A 388 -4.92 23.31 -3.84
N GLY A 389 -4.14 24.13 -4.54
CA GLY A 389 -4.44 25.54 -4.75
C GLY A 389 -4.13 26.49 -3.57
N GLU A 390 -3.43 26.03 -2.53
CA GLU A 390 -2.83 26.90 -1.50
C GLU A 390 -1.53 27.56 -2.02
N GLY A 391 -1.27 28.82 -1.64
CA GLY A 391 -0.06 29.56 -2.06
C GLY A 391 1.24 29.00 -1.45
N PRO A 392 2.43 29.34 -2.00
CA PRO A 392 3.72 28.94 -1.42
C PRO A 392 3.90 29.57 -0.03
N LEU A 393 4.58 28.87 0.88
CA LEU A 393 4.92 29.42 2.20
C LEU A 393 5.88 30.62 2.02
N PRO A 394 5.59 31.79 2.62
CA PRO A 394 6.50 32.92 2.59
C PRO A 394 7.87 32.54 3.16
N THR A 395 8.92 32.81 2.40
CA THR A 395 10.31 32.70 2.85
C THR A 395 10.84 34.11 3.11
N CYS A 396 11.38 34.33 4.30
CA CYS A 396 11.97 35.61 4.71
C CYS A 396 13.49 35.43 4.81
N CYS A 397 14.26 36.31 4.18
CA CYS A 397 15.72 36.25 4.23
C CYS A 397 16.24 36.91 5.52
N GLU A 398 17.40 36.48 6.02
CA GLU A 398 17.98 37.00 7.27
C GLU A 398 18.07 38.55 7.37
N PRO A 399 18.48 39.32 6.32
CA PRO A 399 18.48 40.79 6.39
C PRO A 399 17.08 41.44 6.51
N GLU A 400 16.00 40.71 6.21
CA GLU A 400 14.61 41.15 6.34
C GLU A 400 13.97 40.68 7.67
N CYS A 401 14.62 39.75 8.36
CA CYS A 401 14.07 39.06 9.51
C CYS A 401 14.24 39.87 10.79
N LEU A 402 13.19 40.61 11.16
CA LEU A 402 13.11 41.31 12.44
C LEU A 402 13.31 40.32 13.61
N LYS A 403 14.31 40.59 14.45
CA LYS A 403 14.61 39.76 15.63
C LYS A 403 13.41 39.68 16.58
N GLY A 404 13.15 38.45 17.03
CA GLY A 404 12.10 38.14 17.98
C GLY A 404 12.41 38.55 19.43
N CYS A 405 11.71 37.96 20.39
CA CYS A 405 11.86 38.29 21.80
C CYS A 405 13.21 37.80 22.36
N GLY A 406 14.10 38.71 22.77
CA GLY A 406 15.42 38.37 23.32
C GLY A 406 15.36 37.55 24.60
N GLU A 407 14.34 37.80 25.45
CA GLU A 407 14.18 37.17 26.77
C GLU A 407 13.85 35.67 26.73
N CYS A 408 13.06 35.21 25.76
CA CYS A 408 12.66 33.78 25.66
C CYS A 408 13.12 33.10 24.36
N GLY A 409 13.71 33.85 23.42
CA GLY A 409 14.11 33.38 22.11
C GLY A 409 12.93 32.89 21.26
N ALA A 410 11.78 33.57 21.35
CA ALA A 410 10.60 33.33 20.52
C ALA A 410 10.66 34.21 19.26
N SER A 411 10.36 33.62 18.11
CA SER A 411 10.41 34.27 16.79
C SER A 411 9.35 35.37 16.65
N MET A 412 9.64 36.39 15.85
CA MET A 412 8.68 37.43 15.48
C MET A 412 7.43 36.81 14.84
N CYS A 413 6.23 37.30 15.19
CA CYS A 413 4.96 36.75 14.73
C CYS A 413 3.78 37.73 14.88
N PRO A 414 2.62 37.48 14.23
CA PRO A 414 1.44 38.36 14.30
C PRO A 414 0.85 38.57 15.70
N ALA A 415 1.21 37.74 16.69
CA ALA A 415 0.77 37.87 18.08
C ALA A 415 1.60 38.86 18.93
N MET A 416 2.66 39.46 18.37
CA MET A 416 3.46 40.50 19.04
C MET A 416 2.68 41.80 19.15
N SER A 417 2.59 42.37 20.36
CA SER A 417 1.77 43.56 20.62
C SER A 417 2.61 44.84 20.58
N TRP A 418 2.59 45.52 19.43
CA TRP A 418 3.35 46.73 19.14
C TRP A 418 2.97 47.95 20.00
N GLN A 419 3.94 48.80 20.29
CA GLN A 419 3.85 50.05 21.06
C GLN A 419 4.71 51.15 20.41
N ASP A 420 4.58 52.39 20.89
CA ASP A 420 5.50 53.51 20.58
C ASP A 420 5.76 53.71 19.07
N CYS A 421 4.70 53.69 18.27
CA CYS A 421 4.75 53.81 16.80
C CYS A 421 5.68 52.79 16.09
N GLY A 422 5.90 51.62 16.69
CA GLY A 422 6.76 50.56 16.14
C GLY A 422 8.16 50.48 16.76
N GLN A 423 8.49 51.33 17.74
CA GLN A 423 9.79 51.27 18.41
C GLN A 423 9.92 50.10 19.40
N ARG A 424 8.80 49.57 19.92
CA ARG A 424 8.79 48.50 20.94
C ARG A 424 7.63 47.52 20.74
N PHE A 425 7.76 46.30 21.26
CA PHE A 425 6.68 45.30 21.28
C PHE A 425 6.66 44.45 22.55
N TYR A 426 5.47 44.10 23.03
CA TYR A 426 5.29 43.08 24.06
C TYR A 426 5.26 41.68 23.44
N CYS A 427 6.07 40.78 24.00
CA CYS A 427 6.08 39.36 23.66
C CYS A 427 4.87 38.64 24.30
N PRO A 428 4.00 37.94 23.53
CA PRO A 428 2.80 37.30 24.06
C PRO A 428 3.13 36.06 24.92
N PHE A 429 4.31 35.47 24.75
CA PHE A 429 4.72 34.24 25.42
C PHE A 429 5.29 34.49 26.83
N CYS A 430 6.14 35.52 27.01
CA CYS A 430 6.74 35.85 28.32
C CYS A 430 6.24 37.16 28.94
N GLY A 431 5.50 37.99 28.20
CA GLY A 431 4.98 39.28 28.68
C GLY A 431 6.01 40.41 28.77
N LYS A 432 7.29 40.17 28.43
CA LYS A 432 8.34 41.19 28.42
C LYS A 432 8.17 42.16 27.24
N LEU A 433 8.46 43.43 27.49
CA LEU A 433 8.66 44.45 26.47
C LEU A 433 10.04 44.24 25.83
N ASN A 434 10.15 44.40 24.51
CA ASN A 434 11.39 44.35 23.75
C ASN A 434 11.48 45.62 22.90
N ASP A 435 12.67 46.20 22.81
CA ASP A 435 12.95 47.33 21.93
C ASP A 435 13.33 46.84 20.52
N VAL A 436 12.90 47.55 19.48
CA VAL A 436 13.29 47.29 18.10
C VAL A 436 14.54 48.11 17.77
N PRO A 437 15.66 47.47 17.37
CA PRO A 437 16.84 48.22 16.95
C PRO A 437 16.53 49.08 15.71
N TRP A 438 16.89 50.36 15.76
CA TRP A 438 16.68 51.34 14.69
C TRP A 438 17.22 50.90 13.32
N GLN A 439 18.17 49.96 13.31
CA GLN A 439 18.78 49.36 12.13
C GLN A 439 17.76 48.60 11.27
N TYR A 440 16.68 48.05 11.84
CA TYR A 440 15.60 47.38 11.09
C TYR A 440 14.68 48.35 10.34
N TYR A 441 14.96 49.66 10.38
CA TYR A 441 14.21 50.69 9.64
C TYR A 441 14.74 50.92 8.21
N GLN A 442 15.84 50.26 7.81
CA GLN A 442 16.39 50.24 6.44
C GLN A 442 17.05 48.88 6.14
N PRO A 443 17.12 48.43 4.86
CA PRO A 443 17.71 47.15 4.51
C PRO A 443 19.24 47.17 4.62
N THR A 444 19.78 46.58 5.70
CA THR A 444 21.23 46.35 5.84
C THR A 444 21.67 45.04 5.20
N LYS A 445 22.90 45.02 4.66
CA LYS A 445 23.45 43.92 3.85
C LYS A 445 23.41 42.57 4.58
N GLY A 446 23.06 41.52 3.84
CA GLY A 446 23.00 40.16 4.37
C GLY A 446 24.35 39.64 4.86
N VAL A 447 24.30 38.89 5.96
CA VAL A 447 25.35 37.92 6.32
C VAL A 447 25.05 36.64 5.55
N GLU A 448 26.07 35.95 5.07
CA GLU A 448 25.88 34.63 4.45
C GLU A 448 25.51 33.62 5.54
N GLY A 449 24.27 33.11 5.46
CA GLY A 449 23.78 32.11 6.41
C GLY A 449 24.65 30.85 6.38
N VAL A 450 25.07 30.39 7.56
CA VAL A 450 25.95 29.22 7.71
C VAL A 450 25.33 28.00 7.00
N ARG A 451 25.99 27.53 5.94
CA ARG A 451 25.67 26.27 5.28
C ARG A 451 26.21 25.12 6.13
N ASP A 452 25.35 24.15 6.43
CA ASP A 452 25.78 22.83 6.87
C ASP A 452 26.19 21.99 5.63
N GLU A 453 26.86 20.86 5.83
CA GLU A 453 27.13 19.89 4.76
C GLU A 453 25.82 19.34 4.14
N ALA A 454 25.82 19.13 2.83
CA ALA A 454 24.69 18.52 2.10
C ALA A 454 24.43 17.08 2.57
N ALA A 455 23.15 16.67 2.57
CA ALA A 455 22.75 15.37 3.08
C ALA A 455 23.12 14.22 2.13
N VAL A 456 23.47 13.07 2.70
CA VAL A 456 23.95 11.90 1.94
C VAL A 456 23.05 10.68 2.09
N LEU A 457 23.18 9.74 1.15
CA LEU A 457 22.49 8.44 1.17
C LEU A 457 23.50 7.32 1.37
N LEU A 458 23.45 6.63 2.51
CA LEU A 458 24.33 5.50 2.81
C LEU A 458 23.55 4.19 2.75
N LEU A 459 24.03 3.26 1.92
CA LEU A 459 23.43 1.94 1.69
C LEU A 459 24.24 0.87 2.44
N ALA A 460 23.58 0.06 3.25
CA ALA A 460 24.19 -1.00 4.06
C ALA A 460 23.51 -2.35 3.78
N LEU A 461 24.22 -3.28 3.15
CA LEU A 461 23.68 -4.60 2.78
C LEU A 461 24.30 -5.73 3.61
N ASP A 462 23.45 -6.51 4.26
CA ASP A 462 23.82 -7.77 4.90
C ASP A 462 24.32 -8.79 3.86
N VAL A 463 25.57 -9.24 4.02
CA VAL A 463 26.21 -10.29 3.22
C VAL A 463 26.63 -11.48 4.08
N SER A 464 26.02 -11.63 5.27
CA SER A 464 26.19 -12.82 6.09
C SER A 464 25.90 -14.10 5.28
N PRO A 465 26.49 -15.24 5.65
CA PRO A 465 26.13 -16.55 5.09
C PRO A 465 24.61 -16.80 5.11
N SER A 466 23.88 -16.23 6.08
CA SER A 466 22.41 -16.27 6.14
C SER A 466 21.73 -15.44 5.03
N ALA A 467 22.20 -14.23 4.74
CA ALA A 467 21.71 -13.42 3.61
C ALA A 467 22.02 -14.06 2.24
N LEU A 468 23.23 -14.60 2.09
CA LEU A 468 23.66 -15.32 0.88
C LEU A 468 22.81 -16.57 0.62
N ARG A 469 22.53 -17.37 1.66
CA ARG A 469 21.64 -18.54 1.57
C ARG A 469 20.16 -18.20 1.32
N ALA A 470 19.69 -17.02 1.71
CA ALA A 470 18.29 -16.61 1.56
C ALA A 470 17.87 -16.35 0.09
N GLY A 471 18.83 -16.10 -0.80
CA GLY A 471 18.57 -15.87 -2.23
C GLY A 471 17.80 -14.59 -2.54
N HIS A 472 17.75 -13.62 -1.61
CA HIS A 472 17.08 -12.34 -1.79
C HIS A 472 18.00 -11.22 -2.29
N LEU A 473 19.33 -11.36 -2.13
CA LEU A 473 20.32 -10.34 -2.47
C LEU A 473 20.34 -9.94 -3.96
N ASP A 474 20.25 -10.89 -4.89
CA ASP A 474 20.16 -10.58 -6.33
C ASP A 474 18.93 -9.71 -6.67
N PHE A 475 17.78 -9.98 -6.05
CA PHE A 475 16.60 -9.13 -6.24
C PHE A 475 16.80 -7.73 -5.62
N VAL A 476 17.32 -7.66 -4.39
CA VAL A 476 17.54 -6.40 -3.66
C VAL A 476 18.54 -5.51 -4.40
N THR A 477 19.70 -6.05 -4.79
CA THR A 477 20.73 -5.32 -5.54
C THR A 477 20.19 -4.82 -6.89
N ARG A 478 19.42 -5.64 -7.63
CA ARG A 478 18.76 -5.20 -8.87
C ARG A 478 17.74 -4.07 -8.66
N GLN A 479 16.99 -4.05 -7.56
CA GLN A 479 16.09 -2.93 -7.25
C GLN A 479 16.86 -1.66 -6.82
N ILE A 480 17.95 -1.79 -6.07
CA ILE A 480 18.82 -0.65 -5.72
C ILE A 480 19.42 -0.05 -6.99
N ARG A 481 19.96 -0.86 -7.92
CA ARG A 481 20.45 -0.40 -9.23
C ARG A 481 19.36 0.34 -10.00
N SER A 482 18.17 -0.25 -10.14
CA SER A 482 17.01 0.35 -10.81
C SER A 482 16.63 1.72 -10.21
N LEU A 483 16.65 1.84 -8.88
CA LEU A 483 16.40 3.11 -8.20
C LEU A 483 17.49 4.14 -8.50
N LEU A 484 18.78 3.79 -8.34
CA LEU A 484 19.89 4.71 -8.57
C LEU A 484 19.95 5.22 -10.02
N HIS A 485 19.72 4.36 -11.01
CA HIS A 485 19.59 4.77 -12.42
C HIS A 485 18.41 5.73 -12.63
N SER A 486 17.26 5.50 -11.97
CA SER A 486 16.12 6.43 -12.04
C SER A 486 16.32 7.75 -11.29
N LEU A 487 17.32 7.85 -10.42
CA LEU A 487 17.73 9.11 -9.76
C LEU A 487 18.85 9.83 -10.53
N HIS A 488 19.55 9.13 -11.43
CA HIS A 488 20.58 9.69 -12.32
C HIS A 488 19.99 10.22 -13.64
N SER A 489 18.88 9.67 -14.12
CA SER A 489 18.26 10.03 -15.41
C SER A 489 17.74 11.48 -15.44
N GLU A 490 18.36 12.34 -16.25
CA GLU A 490 17.97 13.75 -16.41
C GLU A 490 16.74 13.94 -17.33
N ASP A 491 15.54 13.61 -16.82
CA ASP A 491 14.29 14.06 -17.44
C ASP A 491 14.15 15.59 -17.27
N GLY A 492 14.48 16.31 -18.33
CA GLY A 492 14.81 17.74 -18.28
C GLY A 492 13.69 18.69 -17.85
N CYS A 493 13.82 19.25 -16.65
CA CYS A 493 13.16 20.50 -16.24
C CYS A 493 14.17 21.41 -15.49
N SER A 494 14.06 22.72 -15.66
CA SER A 494 15.18 23.66 -15.45
C SER A 494 15.45 24.05 -13.99
N THR A 495 16.07 23.14 -13.23
CA THR A 495 16.91 23.41 -12.04
C THR A 495 17.92 22.29 -11.92
N GLU A 496 19.20 22.59 -11.67
CA GLU A 496 20.22 21.54 -11.51
C GLU A 496 19.83 20.59 -10.37
N PRO A 497 19.86 19.26 -10.58
CA PRO A 497 19.54 18.31 -9.53
C PRO A 497 20.57 18.43 -8.40
N PRO A 498 20.16 18.33 -7.12
CA PRO A 498 21.10 18.39 -6.00
C PRO A 498 22.13 17.28 -6.11
N ASP A 499 23.39 17.60 -5.80
CA ASP A 499 24.51 16.65 -5.84
C ASP A 499 24.36 15.57 -4.75
N LEU A 500 23.61 14.51 -5.08
CA LEU A 500 23.32 13.42 -4.18
C LEU A 500 24.57 12.56 -4.00
N ARG A 501 25.29 12.80 -2.90
CA ARG A 501 26.40 11.94 -2.48
C ARG A 501 25.86 10.61 -1.93
N VAL A 502 26.40 9.51 -2.47
CA VAL A 502 26.04 8.14 -2.10
C VAL A 502 27.27 7.42 -1.54
N GLY A 503 27.05 6.59 -0.52
CA GLY A 503 28.02 5.64 0.00
C GLY A 503 27.46 4.22 0.01
N LEU A 504 28.34 3.23 -0.10
CA LEU A 504 27.99 1.81 -0.07
C LEU A 504 28.86 1.06 0.94
N MET A 505 28.22 0.23 1.76
CA MET A 505 28.89 -0.75 2.60
C MET A 505 28.12 -2.08 2.61
N THR A 506 28.84 -3.17 2.82
CA THR A 506 28.28 -4.49 3.12
C THR A 506 28.76 -4.94 4.50
N TYR A 507 28.07 -5.86 5.15
CA TYR A 507 28.48 -6.34 6.48
C TYR A 507 28.14 -7.82 6.71
N ASP A 508 29.01 -8.49 7.46
CA ASP A 508 28.76 -9.80 8.08
C ASP A 508 29.02 -9.67 9.59
N SER A 509 29.89 -10.49 10.19
CA SER A 509 30.48 -10.21 11.52
C SER A 509 31.49 -9.04 11.50
N ARG A 510 31.88 -8.59 10.30
CA ARG A 510 32.81 -7.50 9.99
C ARG A 510 32.09 -6.43 9.15
N VAL A 511 32.70 -5.26 9.00
CA VAL A 511 32.17 -4.20 8.11
C VAL A 511 33.06 -4.07 6.88
N HIS A 512 32.45 -4.03 5.69
CA HIS A 512 33.12 -3.94 4.41
C HIS A 512 32.74 -2.62 3.74
N LEU A 513 33.70 -1.69 3.71
CA LEU A 513 33.55 -0.37 3.08
C LEU A 513 34.06 -0.42 1.64
N TYR A 514 33.49 0.40 0.75
CA TYR A 514 33.91 0.47 -0.65
C TYR A 514 34.44 1.86 -0.99
N ASP A 515 35.62 1.91 -1.60
CA ASP A 515 36.13 3.12 -2.24
C ASP A 515 35.45 3.28 -3.61
N LEU A 516 34.64 4.32 -3.74
CA LEU A 516 33.84 4.65 -4.92
C LEU A 516 34.47 5.78 -5.76
N SER A 517 35.73 6.13 -5.52
CA SER A 517 36.41 7.25 -6.18
C SER A 517 36.45 7.07 -7.72
N PRO A 518 36.09 8.09 -8.52
CA PRO A 518 36.00 7.98 -9.99
C PRO A 518 37.36 7.79 -10.70
N ALA A 519 38.48 7.95 -9.98
CA ALA A 519 39.81 7.62 -10.47
C ALA A 519 40.08 6.09 -10.52
N LEU A 520 39.22 5.27 -9.93
CA LEU A 520 39.40 3.82 -9.86
C LEU A 520 38.73 3.08 -11.02
N SER A 521 39.51 2.30 -11.77
CA SER A 521 38.98 1.39 -12.79
C SER A 521 38.22 0.18 -12.21
N ARG A 522 38.32 -0.06 -10.89
CA ARG A 522 37.59 -1.09 -10.12
C ARG A 522 37.43 -0.63 -8.66
N PRO A 523 36.28 -0.87 -8.01
CA PRO A 523 36.09 -0.56 -6.59
C PRO A 523 37.07 -1.34 -5.71
N HIS A 524 37.64 -0.67 -4.70
CA HIS A 524 38.41 -1.34 -3.65
C HIS A 524 37.52 -1.62 -2.44
N MET A 525 37.60 -2.83 -1.88
CA MET A 525 36.94 -3.21 -0.63
C MET A 525 37.92 -3.07 0.54
N LEU A 526 37.48 -2.42 1.62
CA LEU A 526 38.23 -2.19 2.84
C LEU A 526 37.51 -2.86 4.01
N VAL A 527 38.15 -3.87 4.61
CA VAL A 527 37.58 -4.71 5.69
C VAL A 527 37.95 -4.11 7.05
N VAL A 528 36.94 -3.78 7.86
CA VAL A 528 37.09 -3.37 9.26
C VAL A 528 36.71 -4.54 10.16
N THR A 529 37.70 -5.10 10.84
CA THR A 529 37.56 -6.27 11.73
C THR A 529 37.31 -5.92 13.20
N GLU A 530 37.55 -4.66 13.60
CA GLU A 530 37.33 -4.19 14.97
C GLU A 530 35.94 -3.53 15.05
N THR A 531 35.03 -4.19 15.77
CA THR A 531 33.60 -3.84 15.82
C THR A 531 33.23 -2.91 16.99
N GLU A 532 34.06 -2.84 18.02
CA GLU A 532 33.78 -2.06 19.23
C GLU A 532 34.33 -0.63 19.21
N ASP A 533 35.45 -0.39 18.53
CA ASP A 533 35.97 0.95 18.25
C ASP A 533 36.16 1.08 16.74
N LEU A 534 35.10 1.55 16.06
CA LEU A 534 35.00 1.58 14.60
C LEU A 534 35.86 2.71 13.99
N GLN A 535 37.16 2.48 13.91
CA GLN A 535 38.11 3.37 13.26
C GLN A 535 38.05 3.20 11.73
N LEU A 536 37.72 4.28 11.02
CA LEU A 536 37.59 4.25 9.55
C LEU A 536 38.97 4.27 8.87
N PRO A 537 39.28 3.33 7.96
CA PRO A 537 40.61 3.21 7.34
C PRO A 537 40.91 4.32 6.32
N VAL A 538 39.88 4.84 5.65
CA VAL A 538 39.98 5.92 4.63
C VAL A 538 38.74 6.82 4.77
N ARG A 539 38.88 8.11 4.46
CA ARG A 539 37.77 9.10 4.43
C ARG A 539 37.35 9.49 3.03
N GLU A 540 38.31 9.64 2.12
CA GLU A 540 38.08 9.85 0.69
C GLU A 540 37.44 8.60 0.07
N GLY A 541 36.70 8.75 -1.04
CA GLY A 541 36.03 7.64 -1.72
C GLY A 541 34.79 7.04 -1.04
N MET A 542 34.58 7.29 0.26
CA MET A 542 33.47 6.70 1.04
C MET A 542 32.08 7.29 0.74
N LEU A 543 32.04 8.56 0.30
CA LEU A 543 30.84 9.30 -0.08
C LEU A 543 31.16 10.11 -1.34
N VAL A 544 30.55 9.73 -2.47
CA VAL A 544 30.87 10.27 -3.81
C VAL A 544 29.58 10.67 -4.52
N SER A 545 29.62 11.67 -5.42
CA SER A 545 28.46 12.05 -6.22
C SER A 545 27.89 10.86 -7.00
N LEU A 546 26.57 10.66 -6.97
CA LEU A 546 25.89 9.67 -7.79
C LEU A 546 26.14 9.86 -9.31
N LYS A 547 26.50 11.07 -9.75
CA LYS A 547 26.85 11.31 -11.15
C LYS A 547 28.20 10.66 -11.52
N ASP A 548 29.14 10.61 -10.58
CA ASP A 548 30.50 10.11 -10.80
C ASP A 548 30.66 8.62 -10.46
N CYS A 549 29.86 8.08 -9.53
CA CYS A 549 30.05 6.73 -8.99
C CYS A 549 28.99 5.68 -9.41
N VAL A 550 27.97 6.03 -10.20
CA VAL A 550 26.86 5.11 -10.55
C VAL A 550 27.35 3.79 -11.15
N ASP A 551 28.27 3.81 -12.12
CA ASP A 551 28.80 2.60 -12.76
C ASP A 551 29.68 1.76 -11.81
N CYS A 552 30.36 2.42 -10.86
CA CYS A 552 31.17 1.77 -9.84
C CYS A 552 30.27 1.05 -8.82
N ILE A 553 29.23 1.72 -8.33
CA ILE A 553 28.20 1.12 -7.46
C ILE A 553 27.47 -0.02 -8.20
N ASP A 554 27.09 0.17 -9.46
CA ASP A 554 26.43 -0.85 -10.28
C ASP A 554 27.30 -2.11 -10.40
N SER A 555 28.61 -1.93 -10.61
CA SER A 555 29.61 -3.01 -10.63
C SER A 555 29.72 -3.75 -9.28
N VAL A 556 29.72 -3.06 -8.14
CA VAL A 556 29.70 -3.71 -6.81
C VAL A 556 28.39 -4.49 -6.60
N LEU A 557 27.25 -3.88 -6.94
CA LEU A 557 25.93 -4.48 -6.77
C LEU A 557 25.72 -5.71 -7.69
N GLN A 558 26.45 -5.83 -8.80
CA GLN A 558 26.54 -7.06 -9.60
C GLN A 558 27.39 -8.16 -8.95
N LEU A 559 28.41 -7.81 -8.17
CA LEU A 559 29.34 -8.76 -7.54
C LEU A 559 28.83 -9.33 -6.21
N ILE A 560 28.10 -8.54 -5.42
CA ILE A 560 27.58 -8.97 -4.09
C ILE A 560 26.81 -10.30 -4.13
N PRO A 561 25.91 -10.58 -5.09
CA PRO A 561 25.20 -11.87 -5.16
C PRO A 561 26.09 -13.07 -5.54
N LEU A 562 27.36 -12.84 -5.91
CA LEU A 562 28.34 -13.87 -6.25
C LEU A 562 29.31 -14.19 -5.08
N PHE A 563 29.16 -13.53 -3.93
CA PHE A 563 29.98 -13.79 -2.75
C PHE A 563 29.73 -15.21 -2.22
N SER A 564 30.80 -15.91 -1.84
CA SER A 564 30.70 -17.23 -1.19
C SER A 564 30.52 -17.08 0.31
N PRO A 565 29.70 -17.93 0.97
CA PRO A 565 29.56 -17.89 2.43
C PRO A 565 30.85 -18.39 3.11
N GLU A 566 31.56 -17.49 3.78
CA GLU A 566 32.74 -17.82 4.58
C GLU A 566 32.35 -18.12 6.05
N GLY A 567 32.55 -19.36 6.49
CA GLY A 567 32.35 -19.78 7.89
C GLY A 567 30.94 -20.25 8.26
N GLU A 568 30.77 -20.65 9.53
CA GLU A 568 29.49 -21.04 10.13
C GLU A 568 29.01 -19.98 11.14
N ASP A 569 27.81 -19.43 10.91
CA ASP A 569 27.14 -18.45 11.78
C ASP A 569 26.73 -19.08 13.13
N SER A 570 27.68 -19.30 14.04
CA SER A 570 27.38 -19.78 15.42
C SER A 570 26.69 -18.71 16.27
N HIS A 571 26.90 -17.44 15.94
CA HIS A 571 26.24 -16.27 16.50
C HIS A 571 25.80 -15.36 15.35
N GLY A 572 24.59 -14.80 15.42
CA GLY A 572 24.06 -13.90 14.39
C GLY A 572 24.71 -12.52 14.40
N VAL A 573 24.42 -11.71 13.38
CA VAL A 573 24.97 -10.37 13.22
C VAL A 573 24.14 -9.36 14.05
N PRO A 574 24.74 -8.63 15.02
CA PRO A 574 24.03 -7.60 15.76
C PRO A 574 23.66 -6.43 14.85
N ILE A 575 22.43 -5.93 14.96
CA ILE A 575 21.90 -4.91 14.05
C ILE A 575 22.46 -3.50 14.34
N GLU A 576 22.98 -3.31 15.55
CA GLU A 576 23.66 -2.12 16.03
C GLU A 576 24.99 -1.88 15.29
N LEU A 577 25.69 -2.94 14.84
CA LEU A 577 27.00 -2.84 14.17
C LEU A 577 26.96 -1.98 12.90
N PRO A 578 26.14 -2.27 11.87
CA PRO A 578 26.04 -1.43 10.68
C PRO A 578 25.48 -0.02 10.97
N ILE A 579 24.71 0.16 12.05
CA ILE A 579 24.25 1.49 12.49
C ILE A 579 25.42 2.30 13.07
N ARG A 580 26.24 1.71 13.96
CA ARG A 580 27.46 2.34 14.52
C ARG A 580 28.45 2.68 13.39
N ALA A 581 28.65 1.79 12.42
CA ALA A 581 29.52 2.04 11.28
C ALA A 581 29.03 3.19 10.39
N GLY A 582 27.73 3.21 10.05
CA GLY A 582 27.15 4.29 9.26
C GLY A 582 27.16 5.64 9.97
N LEU A 583 26.95 5.63 11.29
CA LEU A 583 27.09 6.80 12.14
C LEU A 583 28.53 7.34 12.15
N ALA A 584 29.54 6.46 12.26
CA ALA A 584 30.95 6.85 12.23
C ALA A 584 31.34 7.51 10.89
N ILE A 585 30.87 6.98 9.75
CA ILE A 585 31.09 7.57 8.41
C ILE A 585 30.51 9.00 8.35
N LEU A 586 29.26 9.17 8.79
CA LEU A 586 28.59 10.47 8.81
C LEU A 586 29.29 11.48 9.75
N GLN A 587 29.75 11.02 10.92
CA GLN A 587 30.50 11.85 11.88
C GLN A 587 31.86 12.27 11.31
N ALA A 588 32.64 11.34 10.76
CA ALA A 588 33.96 11.62 10.19
C ALA A 588 33.92 12.61 9.00
N MET A 589 32.82 12.61 8.25
CA MET A 589 32.54 13.52 7.12
C MET A 589 31.65 14.71 7.50
N SER A 590 31.27 14.85 8.79
CA SER A 590 30.41 15.91 9.36
C SER A 590 29.01 16.11 8.74
N CYS A 591 28.61 15.28 7.78
CA CYS A 591 27.36 15.39 7.03
C CYS A 591 26.18 14.69 7.72
N PRO A 592 24.94 15.20 7.57
CA PRO A 592 23.72 14.45 7.87
C PRO A 592 23.41 13.43 6.76
N GLY A 593 22.48 12.49 6.99
CA GLY A 593 22.10 11.55 5.94
C GLY A 593 20.97 10.57 6.29
N LYS A 594 20.50 9.85 5.27
CA LYS A 594 19.67 8.65 5.41
C LYS A 594 20.57 7.41 5.36
N LEU A 595 20.48 6.55 6.37
CA LEU A 595 21.12 5.22 6.38
C LEU A 595 20.04 4.16 6.08
N LEU A 596 20.18 3.43 4.98
CA LEU A 596 19.27 2.35 4.57
C LEU A 596 19.94 1.00 4.80
N LEU A 597 19.44 0.24 5.77
CA LEU A 597 19.90 -1.12 6.08
C LEU A 597 19.00 -2.16 5.41
N PHE A 598 19.61 -3.14 4.76
CA PHE A 598 18.95 -4.35 4.24
C PHE A 598 19.48 -5.54 5.04
N HIS A 599 18.66 -6.07 5.95
CA HIS A 599 19.08 -7.04 6.98
C HIS A 599 18.29 -8.35 6.86
N THR A 600 18.99 -9.48 6.84
CA THR A 600 18.44 -10.84 6.60
C THR A 600 18.80 -11.83 7.70
N ALA A 601 19.93 -11.61 8.40
CA ALA A 601 20.36 -12.42 9.53
C ALA A 601 19.28 -12.55 10.62
N PRO A 602 19.24 -13.69 11.33
CA PRO A 602 18.35 -13.83 12.49
C PRO A 602 18.83 -12.92 13.62
N LEU A 603 17.91 -12.17 14.23
CA LEU A 603 18.22 -11.39 15.43
C LEU A 603 18.57 -12.34 16.57
N THR A 604 19.75 -12.17 17.17
CA THR A 604 20.15 -12.88 18.38
C THR A 604 19.38 -12.36 19.59
N GLU A 605 18.85 -13.27 20.40
CA GLU A 605 18.38 -12.92 21.74
C GLU A 605 19.59 -12.61 22.63
N GLU A 606 19.79 -11.34 23.01
CA GLU A 606 20.42 -11.06 24.30
C GLU A 606 19.57 -11.71 25.40
N GLU A 607 20.19 -12.20 26.47
CA GLU A 607 19.61 -13.17 27.43
C GLU A 607 18.48 -12.62 28.35
N HIS A 608 17.69 -11.64 27.90
CA HIS A 608 16.93 -10.72 28.75
C HIS A 608 15.42 -10.60 28.42
N ALA A 609 14.75 -11.69 28.05
CA ALA A 609 13.32 -11.84 28.36
C ALA A 609 12.80 -13.30 28.32
N GLN A 610 12.59 -13.92 29.49
CA GLN A 610 11.65 -15.06 29.56
C GLN A 610 10.21 -14.53 29.47
N LEU A 611 9.61 -14.63 28.28
CA LEU A 611 8.35 -13.97 27.87
C LEU A 611 7.06 -14.51 28.55
N SER A 612 7.15 -15.18 29.71
CA SER A 612 6.09 -16.01 30.29
C SER A 612 5.18 -15.33 31.33
N GLY A 613 5.44 -14.07 31.72
CA GLY A 613 4.79 -13.40 32.86
C GLY A 613 3.85 -12.21 32.59
N PHE A 614 3.54 -11.90 31.32
CA PHE A 614 3.23 -10.52 30.87
C PHE A 614 2.03 -9.76 31.42
N PHE A 615 1.11 -10.37 32.16
CA PHE A 615 -0.10 -9.70 32.66
C PHE A 615 -0.25 -9.76 34.20
N GLY A 616 0.80 -10.18 34.93
CA GLY A 616 0.84 -10.14 36.39
C GLY A 616 1.03 -8.70 36.93
N SER A 617 0.36 -8.37 38.03
CA SER A 617 0.25 -6.98 38.53
C SER A 617 1.53 -6.35 39.09
N ASN A 618 2.60 -7.12 39.30
CA ASN A 618 3.73 -6.74 40.15
C ASN A 618 5.06 -6.64 39.37
N LYS A 619 5.12 -5.68 38.43
CA LYS A 619 6.33 -5.20 37.70
C LYS A 619 7.25 -6.25 37.03
N PRO A 620 7.09 -6.43 35.71
CA PRO A 620 8.20 -6.47 34.75
C PRO A 620 8.29 -5.16 33.92
N LYS A 621 9.39 -4.95 33.16
CA LYS A 621 9.50 -3.87 32.16
C LYS A 621 8.39 -4.01 31.10
N SER A 622 7.93 -2.90 30.51
CA SER A 622 6.88 -2.94 29.48
C SER A 622 7.39 -3.54 28.17
N ILE A 623 6.55 -4.32 27.46
CA ILE A 623 6.83 -4.81 26.10
C ILE A 623 7.08 -3.69 25.07
N PHE A 624 6.73 -2.45 25.42
CA PHE A 624 6.92 -1.28 24.57
C PHE A 624 8.22 -0.51 24.86
N GLN A 625 8.94 -0.86 25.94
CA GLN A 625 10.13 -0.15 26.37
C GLN A 625 11.34 -0.52 25.50
N PRO A 626 12.06 0.45 24.90
CA PRO A 626 13.30 0.19 24.19
C PRO A 626 14.40 -0.26 25.16
N SER A 627 15.43 -0.94 24.65
CA SER A 627 16.66 -1.20 25.40
C SER A 627 17.45 0.09 25.62
N ASP A 628 18.14 0.19 26.76
CA ASP A 628 18.96 1.34 27.12
C ASP A 628 20.08 1.65 26.09
N PRO A 629 20.88 0.68 25.58
CA PRO A 629 21.77 0.91 24.43
C PRO A 629 21.02 1.33 23.16
N ALA A 630 19.84 0.74 22.92
CA ALA A 630 18.89 1.14 21.88
C ALA A 630 18.61 2.66 21.85
N VAL A 631 18.46 3.28 23.03
CA VAL A 631 18.21 4.73 23.18
C VAL A 631 19.50 5.54 23.06
N SER A 632 20.65 5.05 23.54
CA SER A 632 21.94 5.74 23.35
C SER A 632 22.29 5.89 21.87
N LEU A 633 22.28 4.79 21.12
CA LEU A 633 22.63 4.78 19.70
C LEU A 633 21.67 5.66 18.88
N ALA A 634 20.38 5.67 19.24
CA ALA A 634 19.41 6.59 18.65
C ALA A 634 19.70 8.06 18.99
N SER A 635 20.13 8.38 20.22
CA SER A 635 20.52 9.73 20.64
C SER A 635 21.74 10.24 19.87
N GLU A 636 22.75 9.39 19.69
CA GLU A 636 23.96 9.70 18.93
C GLU A 636 23.64 9.94 17.44
N CYS A 637 22.76 9.11 16.85
CA CYS A 637 22.22 9.31 15.51
C CYS A 637 21.42 10.62 15.37
N VAL A 638 20.57 10.97 16.36
CA VAL A 638 19.82 12.23 16.42
C VAL A 638 20.75 13.45 16.49
N ASN A 639 21.86 13.36 17.22
CA ASN A 639 22.83 14.43 17.31
C ASN A 639 23.60 14.65 15.99
N GLN A 640 23.95 13.57 15.28
CA GLN A 640 24.59 13.66 13.95
C GLN A 640 23.61 14.03 12.82
N GLY A 641 22.31 13.72 12.96
CA GLY A 641 21.35 13.81 11.86
C GLY A 641 21.38 12.58 10.93
N CYS A 642 21.62 11.41 11.49
CA CYS A 642 21.50 10.11 10.82
C CYS A 642 20.07 9.56 10.99
N GLY A 643 19.27 9.58 9.92
CA GLY A 643 17.95 8.94 9.89
C GLY A 643 18.07 7.48 9.47
N VAL A 644 17.69 6.55 10.35
CA VAL A 644 17.88 5.11 10.13
C VAL A 644 16.61 4.48 9.56
N HIS A 645 16.70 3.88 8.38
CA HIS A 645 15.62 3.11 7.75
C HIS A 645 16.05 1.65 7.60
N LEU A 646 15.17 0.70 7.98
CA LEU A 646 15.49 -0.72 8.03
C LEU A 646 14.52 -1.54 7.18
N PHE A 647 15.06 -2.31 6.24
CA PHE A 647 14.39 -3.32 5.43
C PHE A 647 14.79 -4.71 5.95
N MET A 648 13.90 -5.35 6.70
CA MET A 648 14.12 -6.68 7.28
C MET A 648 13.55 -7.78 6.38
N LEU A 649 14.37 -8.79 6.08
CA LEU A 649 14.15 -9.82 5.06
C LEU A 649 14.19 -11.26 5.62
N SER A 650 13.85 -11.42 6.91
CA SER A 650 13.94 -12.69 7.65
C SER A 650 12.80 -13.67 7.35
N GLN A 651 13.14 -14.93 7.03
CA GLN A 651 12.17 -16.03 6.90
C GLN A 651 11.64 -16.57 8.23
N GLN A 652 12.31 -16.28 9.36
CA GLN A 652 11.80 -16.55 10.69
C GLN A 652 10.91 -15.39 11.15
N ASP A 653 9.74 -15.70 11.71
CA ASP A 653 8.95 -14.72 12.45
C ASP A 653 9.82 -14.15 13.58
N VAL A 654 9.95 -12.82 13.63
CA VAL A 654 10.91 -12.13 14.51
C VAL A 654 10.67 -12.55 15.97
N GLY A 655 11.66 -13.25 16.55
CA GLY A 655 11.62 -13.77 17.91
C GLY A 655 12.51 -12.96 18.84
N GLY A 656 12.05 -12.74 20.08
CA GLY A 656 12.80 -12.07 21.14
C GLY A 656 13.00 -10.56 20.91
N ALA A 657 13.89 -10.19 20.00
CA ALA A 657 14.40 -8.82 19.83
C ALA A 657 13.55 -7.96 18.86
N TRP A 658 13.25 -6.72 19.26
CA TRP A 658 12.54 -5.76 18.40
C TRP A 658 13.50 -4.75 17.75
N PRO A 659 13.67 -4.78 16.41
CA PRO A 659 14.66 -3.96 15.72
C PRO A 659 14.22 -2.51 15.45
N GLY A 660 12.93 -2.20 15.62
CA GLY A 660 12.37 -0.89 15.25
C GLY A 660 12.71 0.26 16.19
N ASN A 661 13.44 0.03 17.29
CA ASN A 661 13.79 1.06 18.27
C ASN A 661 14.56 2.24 17.63
N VAL A 662 15.71 1.97 17.01
CA VAL A 662 16.55 3.04 16.41
C VAL A 662 15.86 3.70 15.20
N PRO A 663 15.25 2.97 14.24
CA PRO A 663 14.55 3.60 13.12
C PRO A 663 13.47 4.60 13.55
N TYR A 664 12.56 4.20 14.43
CA TYR A 664 11.45 5.08 14.82
C TYR A 664 11.89 6.23 15.76
N LEU A 665 12.94 6.07 16.57
CA LEU A 665 13.48 7.14 17.42
C LEU A 665 14.33 8.17 16.66
N THR A 666 14.99 7.78 15.56
CA THR A 666 15.76 8.70 14.71
C THR A 666 14.90 9.46 13.71
N GLY A 667 13.71 8.94 13.39
CA GLY A 667 12.74 9.53 12.47
C GLY A 667 12.56 8.77 11.16
N GLY A 668 13.28 7.65 10.96
CA GLY A 668 13.11 6.75 9.82
C GLY A 668 12.01 5.71 10.02
N ASP A 669 12.13 4.55 9.36
CA ASP A 669 11.05 3.56 9.20
C ASP A 669 11.54 2.10 9.31
N LEU A 670 10.61 1.20 9.68
CA LEU A 670 10.83 -0.25 9.67
C LEU A 670 9.88 -0.94 8.69
N TYR A 671 10.48 -1.58 7.68
CA TYR A 671 9.82 -2.45 6.72
C TYR A 671 10.20 -3.91 7.02
N VAL A 672 9.23 -4.83 6.96
CA VAL A 672 9.43 -6.26 7.27
C VAL A 672 8.77 -7.09 6.17
N TYR A 673 9.57 -7.93 5.50
CA TYR A 673 9.12 -8.82 4.43
C TYR A 673 9.58 -10.24 4.77
N ASN A 674 8.66 -11.10 5.21
CA ASN A 674 9.05 -12.43 5.69
C ASN A 674 9.69 -13.27 4.56
N HIS A 675 9.19 -13.20 3.32
CA HIS A 675 9.70 -13.99 2.19
C HIS A 675 9.53 -13.20 0.88
N LEU A 676 10.60 -12.72 0.22
CA LEU A 676 10.51 -12.02 -1.08
C LEU A 676 10.33 -12.98 -2.28
N GLN A 677 9.41 -13.94 -2.13
CA GLN A 677 9.07 -14.94 -3.16
C GLN A 677 7.83 -14.56 -3.97
N GLY A 678 6.84 -13.88 -3.37
CA GLY A 678 5.64 -13.42 -4.06
C GLY A 678 5.88 -12.15 -4.87
N GLU A 679 5.36 -12.11 -6.11
CA GLU A 679 5.51 -10.95 -6.99
C GLU A 679 4.90 -9.66 -6.40
N LEU A 680 3.73 -9.77 -5.76
CA LEU A 680 3.09 -8.64 -5.06
C LEU A 680 3.98 -8.08 -3.93
N GLU A 681 4.70 -8.94 -3.21
CA GLU A 681 5.57 -8.52 -2.09
C GLU A 681 6.87 -7.89 -2.60
N ARG A 682 7.36 -8.30 -3.78
CA ARG A 682 8.44 -7.63 -4.52
C ARG A 682 8.03 -6.26 -5.02
N GLN A 683 6.79 -6.11 -5.51
CA GLN A 683 6.23 -4.82 -5.93
C GLN A 683 6.05 -3.88 -4.72
N CYS A 684 5.59 -4.39 -3.58
CA CYS A 684 5.56 -3.63 -2.32
C CYS A 684 6.97 -3.16 -1.91
N PHE A 685 7.95 -4.07 -1.83
CA PHE A 685 9.35 -3.73 -1.51
C PHE A 685 9.91 -2.64 -2.44
N SER A 686 9.71 -2.78 -3.75
CA SER A 686 10.22 -1.82 -4.74
C SER A 686 9.56 -0.44 -4.60
N THR A 687 8.27 -0.43 -4.24
CA THR A 687 7.50 0.79 -3.97
C THR A 687 7.94 1.47 -2.68
N ASP A 688 8.15 0.71 -1.60
CA ASP A 688 8.61 1.20 -0.30
C ASP A 688 10.05 1.73 -0.34
N LEU A 689 10.94 1.01 -1.03
CA LEU A 689 12.33 1.43 -1.25
C LEU A 689 12.39 2.76 -2.01
N ARG A 690 11.65 2.87 -3.13
CA ARG A 690 11.53 4.11 -3.90
C ARG A 690 11.00 5.25 -3.04
N ARG A 691 9.85 5.06 -2.37
CA ARG A 691 9.23 6.05 -1.48
C ARG A 691 10.15 6.50 -0.35
N THR A 692 10.97 5.60 0.21
CA THR A 692 11.90 5.93 1.30
C THR A 692 12.98 6.90 0.87
N VAL A 693 13.56 6.70 -0.32
CA VAL A 693 14.62 7.58 -0.84
C VAL A 693 14.03 8.89 -1.34
N GLU A 694 12.97 8.85 -2.16
CA GLU A 694 12.28 10.01 -2.73
C GLU A 694 11.54 10.89 -1.68
N ALA A 695 11.26 10.38 -0.48
CA ALA A 695 10.59 11.15 0.56
C ALA A 695 11.39 12.41 0.97
N GLU A 696 10.79 13.59 0.76
CA GLU A 696 11.23 14.86 1.32
C GLU A 696 11.40 14.76 2.84
N ALA A 697 12.65 14.84 3.29
CA ALA A 697 13.03 14.86 4.70
C ALA A 697 14.03 15.99 4.95
N VAL A 698 14.05 16.50 6.18
CA VAL A 698 15.03 17.49 6.65
C VAL A 698 15.80 16.94 7.84
N TYR A 699 17.00 17.45 8.07
CA TYR A 699 17.98 16.83 8.96
C TYR A 699 18.33 17.71 10.17
N LYS A 700 18.90 17.08 11.20
CA LYS A 700 19.36 17.73 12.46
C LYS A 700 18.25 18.58 13.12
N ALA A 701 16.99 18.17 12.92
CA ALA A 701 15.80 18.96 13.21
C ALA A 701 15.59 19.15 14.72
N ARG A 702 15.48 20.42 15.15
CA ARG A 702 15.23 20.80 16.54
C ARG A 702 13.97 21.66 16.63
N LEU A 703 12.98 21.15 17.33
CA LEU A 703 11.68 21.77 17.57
C LEU A 703 11.65 22.40 18.97
N LYS A 704 11.17 23.64 19.07
CA LYS A 704 10.98 24.38 20.32
C LYS A 704 9.57 24.98 20.36
N VAL A 705 8.87 24.78 21.48
CA VAL A 705 7.53 25.32 21.72
C VAL A 705 7.60 26.52 22.66
N HIS A 706 7.02 27.65 22.24
CA HIS A 706 6.83 28.86 23.03
C HIS A 706 5.34 29.10 23.27
N VAL A 707 4.95 29.28 24.52
CA VAL A 707 3.57 29.47 24.93
C VAL A 707 3.56 30.18 26.29
N LYS A 708 2.49 30.92 26.61
CA LYS A 708 2.31 31.59 27.92
C LYS A 708 2.01 30.62 29.07
N LEU A 709 1.66 29.39 28.72
CA LEU A 709 1.44 28.24 29.61
C LEU A 709 2.77 27.49 29.83
N ARG A 710 2.75 26.40 30.61
CA ARG A 710 3.87 25.45 30.67
C ARG A 710 3.58 24.26 29.75
N VAL A 711 4.54 23.80 28.97
CA VAL A 711 4.46 22.48 28.34
C VAL A 711 4.63 21.42 29.42
N SER A 712 3.63 20.58 29.68
CA SER A 712 3.70 19.50 30.67
C SER A 712 4.32 18.22 30.11
N GLY A 713 4.11 17.96 28.82
CA GLY A 713 4.65 16.79 28.13
C GLY A 713 4.61 16.97 26.62
N CYS A 714 5.40 16.15 25.92
CA CYS A 714 5.37 16.00 24.48
C CYS A 714 5.34 14.50 24.17
N PHE A 715 4.47 14.09 23.24
CA PHE A 715 4.20 12.68 22.93
C PHE A 715 4.39 12.41 21.43
N GLY A 716 5.12 11.36 21.11
CA GLY A 716 5.54 11.01 19.75
C GLY A 716 6.67 9.98 19.77
N LEU A 717 7.41 9.90 18.67
CA LEU A 717 8.55 9.00 18.49
C LEU A 717 9.79 9.88 18.28
N PHE A 718 10.57 10.04 19.34
CA PHE A 718 11.78 10.85 19.39
C PHE A 718 12.56 10.49 20.66
N VAL A 719 13.86 10.78 20.69
CA VAL A 719 14.66 10.66 21.93
C VAL A 719 14.29 11.84 22.86
N PRO A 720 13.81 11.61 24.09
CA PRO A 720 13.41 12.68 24.99
C PRO A 720 14.62 13.48 25.48
N GLY A 721 14.53 14.82 25.41
CA GLY A 721 15.54 15.73 25.96
C GLY A 721 15.11 16.37 27.29
N ASP A 722 16.04 17.09 27.94
CA ASP A 722 15.93 17.67 29.29
C ASP A 722 14.66 18.50 29.58
N LYS A 723 14.01 19.01 28.54
CA LYS A 723 12.88 19.95 28.62
C LYS A 723 11.76 19.51 27.70
N PRO A 724 10.52 19.28 28.18
CA PRO A 724 9.41 18.80 27.35
C PRO A 724 8.95 19.81 26.29
N SER A 725 9.41 21.08 26.36
CA SER A 725 9.22 22.11 25.34
C SER A 725 10.24 22.07 24.19
N GLN A 726 11.18 21.11 24.19
CA GLN A 726 12.21 20.94 23.18
C GLN A 726 12.27 19.47 22.72
N VAL A 727 12.36 19.24 21.41
CA VAL A 727 12.49 17.90 20.80
C VAL A 727 13.57 17.96 19.72
N ALA A 728 14.39 16.91 19.66
CA ALA A 728 15.38 16.71 18.60
C ALA A 728 15.04 15.44 17.79
N LEU A 729 15.26 15.48 16.49
CA LEU A 729 15.01 14.41 15.52
C LEU A 729 16.17 14.37 14.52
N ALA A 730 16.61 13.17 14.14
CA ALA A 730 17.71 13.02 13.20
C ALA A 730 17.24 13.41 11.79
N THR A 731 16.10 12.83 11.40
CA THR A 731 15.29 13.20 10.24
C THR A 731 13.88 13.60 10.67
N LEU A 732 13.30 14.57 9.96
CA LEU A 732 11.92 15.00 10.10
C LEU A 732 11.28 15.05 8.70
N ASP A 733 10.13 14.42 8.54
CA ASP A 733 9.36 14.42 7.30
C ASP A 733 8.00 15.13 7.46
N TRP A 734 7.20 15.18 6.39
CA TRP A 734 5.86 15.76 6.42
C TRP A 734 4.82 14.92 7.19
N ARG A 735 5.06 13.62 7.40
CA ARG A 735 4.17 12.71 8.15
C ARG A 735 4.29 12.92 9.66
N THR A 736 5.46 13.30 10.15
CA THR A 736 5.77 13.34 11.59
C THR A 736 4.98 14.41 12.34
N THR A 737 4.00 13.97 13.15
CA THR A 737 3.28 14.81 14.12
C THR A 737 3.64 14.48 15.56
N LEU A 738 3.78 15.52 16.39
CA LEU A 738 3.90 15.42 17.85
C LEU A 738 2.63 15.93 18.54
N ALA A 739 2.29 15.40 19.72
CA ALA A 739 1.25 15.95 20.58
C ALA A 739 1.88 16.65 21.80
N VAL A 740 1.60 17.93 21.97
CA VAL A 740 2.15 18.79 23.03
C VAL A 740 1.06 19.09 24.07
N GLU A 741 1.25 18.66 25.31
CA GLU A 741 0.33 18.90 26.43
C GLU A 741 0.70 20.20 27.17
N LEU A 742 -0.31 20.98 27.57
CA LEU A 742 -0.15 22.30 28.16
C LEU A 742 -0.84 22.42 29.52
N ALA A 743 -0.11 22.95 30.51
CA ALA A 743 -0.56 23.17 31.87
C ALA A 743 -0.52 24.65 32.26
N TYR A 744 -1.46 25.07 33.10
CA TYR A 744 -1.59 26.44 33.58
C TYR A 744 -0.48 26.78 34.59
N LEU A 745 0.21 27.91 34.34
CA LEU A 745 1.11 28.55 35.30
C LEU A 745 0.37 29.61 36.15
N ARG A 746 -0.54 30.34 35.50
CA ARG A 746 -1.40 31.41 36.01
C ARG A 746 -2.65 31.45 35.13
N ASP A 747 -3.70 32.11 35.60
CA ASP A 747 -4.92 32.33 34.82
C ASP A 747 -4.69 33.31 33.65
N LEU A 748 -5.60 33.28 32.68
CA LEU A 748 -5.45 33.88 31.36
C LEU A 748 -6.28 35.17 31.19
N ASP A 749 -5.80 36.06 30.34
CA ASP A 749 -6.47 37.31 29.99
C ASP A 749 -7.39 37.03 28.80
N GLU A 750 -8.70 37.09 29.05
CA GLU A 750 -9.76 36.79 28.08
C GLU A 750 -9.68 37.62 26.79
N LYS A 751 -9.20 38.86 26.87
CA LYS A 751 -9.05 39.75 25.70
C LYS A 751 -7.80 39.43 24.90
N ARG A 752 -6.70 39.07 25.57
CA ARG A 752 -5.41 38.74 24.92
C ARG A 752 -5.35 37.31 24.38
N GLY A 753 -6.10 36.37 24.97
CA GLY A 753 -6.05 34.95 24.61
C GLY A 753 -4.69 34.30 24.93
N VAL A 754 -4.35 33.26 24.16
CA VAL A 754 -3.07 32.53 24.21
C VAL A 754 -2.55 32.32 22.80
N ALA A 755 -1.26 32.61 22.57
CA ALA A 755 -0.55 32.18 21.39
C ALA A 755 0.32 30.95 21.72
N ILE A 756 0.30 29.95 20.83
CA ILE A 756 1.25 28.83 20.78
C ILE A 756 2.12 29.04 19.55
N GLN A 757 3.42 29.19 19.73
CA GLN A 757 4.38 29.20 18.64
C GLN A 757 5.25 27.96 18.68
N VAL A 758 5.37 27.28 17.54
CA VAL A 758 6.33 26.21 17.32
C VAL A 758 7.39 26.74 16.36
N THR A 759 8.66 26.62 16.73
CA THR A 759 9.80 26.94 15.88
C THR A 759 10.57 25.65 15.62
N VAL A 760 10.84 25.33 14.36
CA VAL A 760 11.66 24.17 13.97
C VAL A 760 12.84 24.65 13.14
N THR A 761 14.04 24.49 13.69
CA THR A 761 15.31 24.72 12.98
C THR A 761 15.80 23.40 12.40
N TYR A 762 16.16 23.38 11.12
CA TYR A 762 16.62 22.18 10.41
C TYR A 762 17.62 22.53 9.31
N SER A 763 18.36 21.54 8.83
CA SER A 763 19.16 21.62 7.60
C SER A 763 18.40 20.90 6.49
N ASP A 764 18.22 21.53 5.32
CA ASP A 764 17.59 20.88 4.17
C ASP A 764 18.56 19.91 3.45
N PRO A 765 18.12 19.10 2.47
CA PRO A 765 19.00 18.16 1.77
C PRO A 765 20.22 18.82 1.10
N ALA A 766 20.13 20.10 0.72
CA ALA A 766 21.22 20.87 0.12
C ALA A 766 22.11 21.58 1.16
N GLY A 767 21.99 21.23 2.45
CA GLY A 767 22.78 21.79 3.54
C GLY A 767 22.34 23.19 3.99
N GLN A 768 21.26 23.76 3.42
CA GLN A 768 20.82 25.10 3.79
C GLN A 768 20.08 25.04 5.13
N ARG A 769 20.57 25.81 6.11
CA ARG A 769 19.96 25.87 7.43
C ARG A 769 18.74 26.79 7.43
N ARG A 770 17.57 26.24 7.72
CA ARG A 770 16.28 26.94 7.67
C ARG A 770 15.58 26.90 9.04
N THR A 771 14.72 27.90 9.27
CA THR A 771 13.84 27.96 10.44
C THR A 771 12.40 28.12 9.98
N ARG A 772 11.54 27.14 10.28
CA ARG A 772 10.09 27.23 10.04
C ARG A 772 9.38 27.61 11.34
N VAL A 773 8.50 28.61 11.28
CA VAL A 773 7.76 29.14 12.43
C VAL A 773 6.27 28.98 12.17
N HIS A 774 5.59 28.27 13.06
CA HIS A 774 4.12 28.17 13.10
C HIS A 774 3.63 28.92 14.34
N THR A 775 2.66 29.83 14.19
CA THR A 775 2.04 30.54 15.34
C THR A 775 0.54 30.37 15.29
N LEU A 776 -0.04 29.61 16.23
CA LEU A 776 -1.47 29.41 16.40
C LEU A 776 -1.99 30.36 17.49
N ALA A 777 -2.92 31.24 17.14
CA ALA A 777 -3.63 32.10 18.08
C ALA A 777 -4.91 31.41 18.55
N LEU A 778 -5.12 31.33 19.88
CA LEU A 778 -6.30 30.75 20.51
C LEU A 778 -7.01 31.79 21.37
N ARG A 779 -8.34 31.83 21.28
CA ARG A 779 -9.18 32.67 22.12
C ARG A 779 -9.43 32.00 23.48
N CYS A 780 -9.71 32.83 24.49
CA CYS A 780 -10.13 32.36 25.81
C CYS A 780 -11.65 32.57 26.01
N SER A 781 -12.20 31.98 27.08
CA SER A 781 -13.54 32.26 27.62
C SER A 781 -13.59 31.90 29.11
N ARG A 782 -14.39 32.63 29.90
CA ARG A 782 -14.78 32.21 31.27
C ARG A 782 -15.88 31.15 31.29
N HIS A 783 -16.64 31.01 30.19
CA HIS A 783 -17.77 30.09 30.12
C HIS A 783 -17.33 28.70 29.66
N LEU A 784 -17.38 27.73 30.57
CA LEU A 784 -16.99 26.33 30.32
C LEU A 784 -17.71 25.68 29.13
N LEU A 785 -18.96 26.10 28.85
CA LEU A 785 -19.73 25.68 27.68
C LEU A 785 -19.04 26.04 26.36
N ASP A 786 -18.33 27.16 26.27
CA ASP A 786 -17.62 27.56 25.06
C ASP A 786 -16.44 26.64 24.76
N THR A 787 -15.73 26.18 25.80
CA THR A 787 -14.68 25.16 25.66
C THR A 787 -15.26 23.88 25.05
N PHE A 788 -16.33 23.34 25.62
CA PHE A 788 -17.00 22.14 25.06
C PHE A 788 -17.55 22.33 23.63
N ARG A 789 -17.94 23.56 23.26
CA ARG A 789 -18.34 23.92 21.88
C ARG A 789 -17.17 23.98 20.90
N HIS A 790 -15.96 24.32 21.36
CA HIS A 790 -14.78 24.53 20.51
C HIS A 790 -13.71 23.43 20.68
N CYS A 791 -14.13 22.21 21.02
CA CYS A 791 -13.30 21.01 21.01
C CYS A 791 -13.69 20.08 19.84
N GLN A 792 -12.72 19.38 19.24
CA GLN A 792 -12.99 18.42 18.16
C GLN A 792 -12.66 16.99 18.57
N ALA A 793 -13.60 16.06 18.39
CA ALA A 793 -13.41 14.65 18.74
C ALA A 793 -12.23 13.98 18.00
N GLN A 794 -11.97 14.34 16.74
CA GLN A 794 -10.86 13.79 15.95
C GLN A 794 -9.49 14.28 16.46
N ALA A 795 -9.36 15.56 16.80
CA ALA A 795 -8.15 16.11 17.41
C ALA A 795 -7.90 15.51 18.81
N LEU A 796 -8.96 15.32 19.61
CA LEU A 796 -8.87 14.61 20.88
C LEU A 796 -8.46 13.15 20.70
N LEU A 797 -9.00 12.42 19.70
CA LEU A 797 -8.59 11.03 19.40
C LEU A 797 -7.10 10.94 19.07
N ALA A 798 -6.60 11.76 18.15
CA ALA A 798 -5.19 11.74 17.76
C ALA A 798 -4.25 12.15 18.91
N PHE A 799 -4.67 13.12 19.74
CA PHE A 799 -3.96 13.51 20.96
C PHE A 799 -3.92 12.36 21.98
N TYR A 800 -5.08 11.75 22.28
CA TYR A 800 -5.17 10.61 23.18
C TYR A 800 -4.39 9.41 22.68
N CYS A 801 -4.40 9.11 21.39
CA CYS A 801 -3.60 8.02 20.82
C CYS A 801 -2.12 8.23 21.12
N LYS A 802 -1.54 9.39 20.78
CA LYS A 802 -0.13 9.70 21.07
C LYS A 802 0.17 9.68 22.58
N LYS A 803 -0.66 10.32 23.43
CA LYS A 803 -0.49 10.32 24.89
C LYS A 803 -0.49 8.89 25.48
N MET A 804 -1.49 8.07 25.12
CA MET A 804 -1.63 6.70 25.63
C MET A 804 -0.54 5.77 25.07
N TYR A 805 -0.10 5.95 23.83
CA TYR A 805 0.97 5.15 23.21
C TYR A 805 2.37 5.51 23.75
N CYS A 806 2.53 6.69 24.36
CA CYS A 806 3.66 6.97 25.25
C CYS A 806 3.44 6.36 26.66
N ALA A 807 2.25 6.50 27.24
CA ALA A 807 1.96 6.01 28.60
C ALA A 807 2.17 4.49 28.79
N VAL A 808 1.93 3.67 27.75
CA VAL A 808 2.20 2.21 27.81
C VAL A 808 3.69 1.84 27.93
N LEU A 809 4.63 2.79 27.88
CA LEU A 809 6.02 2.57 28.28
C LEU A 809 6.14 2.35 29.80
N GLU A 810 5.46 3.20 30.58
CA GLU A 810 5.65 3.34 32.02
C GLU A 810 4.51 2.71 32.85
N CYS A 811 3.32 2.56 32.25
CA CYS A 811 2.10 2.19 32.95
C CYS A 811 1.50 0.86 32.41
N PRO A 812 0.98 -0.02 33.29
CA PRO A 812 0.27 -1.23 32.88
C PRO A 812 -0.92 -0.95 31.96
N LEU A 813 -1.15 -1.82 30.98
CA LEU A 813 -2.20 -1.65 29.98
C LEU A 813 -3.59 -1.46 30.58
N GLN A 814 -3.93 -2.12 31.70
CA GLN A 814 -5.24 -1.95 32.34
C GLN A 814 -5.43 -0.56 32.93
N ASP A 815 -4.37 0.05 33.47
CA ASP A 815 -4.42 1.38 34.07
C ASP A 815 -4.59 2.45 32.98
N VAL A 816 -3.83 2.35 31.88
CA VAL A 816 -3.96 3.24 30.70
C VAL A 816 -5.37 3.14 30.09
N ARG A 817 -5.95 1.93 30.00
CA ARG A 817 -7.34 1.71 29.54
C ARG A 817 -8.39 2.23 30.51
N GLY A 818 -8.05 2.31 31.80
CA GLY A 818 -8.87 2.82 32.89
C GLY A 818 -8.89 4.35 32.91
N GLU A 819 -7.71 4.98 32.89
CA GLU A 819 -7.50 6.43 32.77
C GLU A 819 -8.29 7.00 31.58
N LEU A 820 -8.11 6.42 30.39
CA LEU A 820 -8.78 6.85 29.17
C LEU A 820 -10.32 6.76 29.26
N GLN A 821 -10.85 5.78 29.97
CA GLN A 821 -12.29 5.69 30.23
C GLN A 821 -12.73 6.70 31.31
N ALA A 822 -11.93 6.89 32.35
CA ALA A 822 -12.23 7.75 33.50
C ALA A 822 -12.21 9.25 33.13
N GLU A 823 -11.24 9.72 32.35
CA GLU A 823 -11.22 11.10 31.86
C GLU A 823 -12.47 11.44 31.04
N VAL A 824 -12.80 10.60 30.06
CA VAL A 824 -13.96 10.82 29.18
C VAL A 824 -15.28 10.73 29.94
N THR A 825 -15.42 9.78 30.88
CA THR A 825 -16.59 9.70 31.77
C THR A 825 -16.73 10.97 32.60
N ALA A 826 -15.65 11.42 33.23
CA ALA A 826 -15.68 12.62 34.08
C ALA A 826 -15.92 13.90 33.27
N SER A 827 -15.45 13.97 32.02
CA SER A 827 -15.73 15.09 31.11
C SER A 827 -17.19 15.15 30.67
N LEU A 828 -17.80 14.00 30.35
CA LEU A 828 -19.24 13.93 30.03
C LEU A 828 -20.13 14.23 31.24
N ALA A 829 -19.75 13.74 32.44
CA ALA A 829 -20.41 14.11 33.69
C ALA A 829 -20.32 15.63 33.95
N CYS A 830 -19.15 16.23 33.76
CA CYS A 830 -18.95 17.67 33.88
C CYS A 830 -19.83 18.47 32.90
N TYR A 831 -19.85 18.09 31.61
CA TYR A 831 -20.71 18.72 30.61
C TYR A 831 -22.18 18.64 31.00
N ARG A 832 -22.65 17.47 31.47
CA ARG A 832 -24.02 17.32 31.98
C ARG A 832 -24.28 18.28 33.17
N LYS A 833 -23.38 18.33 34.16
CA LYS A 833 -23.56 19.12 35.40
C LYS A 833 -23.53 20.64 35.19
N HIS A 834 -22.70 21.12 34.27
CA HIS A 834 -22.37 22.55 34.18
C HIS A 834 -22.75 23.21 32.84
N CYS A 835 -23.07 22.42 31.80
CA CYS A 835 -23.27 22.94 30.43
C CYS A 835 -24.59 22.49 29.78
N SER A 836 -25.32 21.52 30.36
CA SER A 836 -26.60 21.04 29.83
C SER A 836 -27.80 21.65 30.54
N SER A 837 -28.92 21.80 29.83
CA SER A 837 -30.16 22.38 30.37
C SER A 837 -30.77 21.50 31.47
N ALA A 838 -31.34 22.12 32.50
CA ALA A 838 -31.90 21.42 33.67
C ALA A 838 -33.06 20.45 33.38
N CYS A 839 -33.62 20.46 32.16
CA CYS A 839 -34.78 19.66 31.75
C CYS A 839 -34.44 18.25 31.24
N VAL A 840 -33.16 17.85 31.20
CA VAL A 840 -32.74 16.53 30.68
C VAL A 840 -33.01 15.42 31.71
N SER A 841 -33.69 14.34 31.29
CA SER A 841 -34.00 13.22 32.18
C SER A 841 -32.76 12.42 32.60
N SER A 842 -32.84 11.72 33.73
CA SER A 842 -31.71 10.95 34.27
C SER A 842 -31.21 9.87 33.32
N GLY A 843 -32.12 9.19 32.60
CA GLY A 843 -31.80 8.12 31.64
C GLY A 843 -31.30 8.56 30.25
N GLN A 844 -31.15 9.86 29.98
CA GLN A 844 -30.57 10.37 28.73
C GLN A 844 -29.06 10.63 28.88
N LEU A 845 -28.26 10.29 27.86
CA LEU A 845 -26.87 10.75 27.76
C LEU A 845 -26.79 11.98 26.86
N VAL A 846 -26.26 13.09 27.38
CA VAL A 846 -26.05 14.33 26.61
C VAL A 846 -24.60 14.39 26.13
N LEU A 847 -24.40 14.67 24.84
CA LEU A 847 -23.09 14.84 24.23
C LEU A 847 -22.97 16.25 23.61
N PRO A 848 -21.81 16.93 23.70
CA PRO A 848 -21.56 18.16 22.93
C PRO A 848 -21.56 17.89 21.42
N GLN A 849 -22.03 18.85 20.61
CA GLN A 849 -22.22 18.70 19.15
C GLN A 849 -20.98 18.16 18.42
N HIS A 850 -19.80 18.75 18.66
CA HIS A 850 -18.53 18.35 18.03
C HIS A 850 -17.81 17.20 18.76
N LEU A 851 -18.35 16.75 19.91
CA LEU A 851 -17.88 15.58 20.66
C LEU A 851 -18.83 14.36 20.55
N ARG A 852 -19.88 14.44 19.72
CA ARG A 852 -20.79 13.31 19.40
C ARG A 852 -20.07 11.99 19.09
N PRO A 853 -18.97 11.93 18.31
CA PRO A 853 -18.28 10.66 18.01
C PRO A 853 -17.13 10.34 18.98
N LEU A 854 -16.84 11.18 19.97
CA LEU A 854 -15.78 10.92 20.95
C LEU A 854 -15.98 9.56 21.68
N PRO A 855 -17.20 9.15 22.09
CA PRO A 855 -17.42 7.84 22.69
C PRO A 855 -17.06 6.64 21.79
N VAL A 856 -17.33 6.70 20.48
CA VAL A 856 -16.95 5.60 19.57
C VAL A 856 -15.46 5.60 19.31
N TYR A 857 -14.85 6.75 19.03
CA TYR A 857 -13.40 6.90 18.86
C TYR A 857 -12.59 6.39 20.07
N ILE A 858 -13.04 6.69 21.28
CA ILE A 858 -12.39 6.24 22.52
C ILE A 858 -12.58 4.73 22.71
N ASN A 859 -13.72 4.15 22.32
CA ASN A 859 -13.88 2.69 22.33
C ASN A 859 -12.96 2.02 21.30
N SER A 860 -12.83 2.59 20.09
CA SER A 860 -11.91 2.11 19.06
C SER A 860 -10.46 2.16 19.53
N LEU A 861 -10.02 3.26 20.16
CA LEU A 861 -8.68 3.35 20.76
C LEU A 861 -8.49 2.29 21.87
N ARG A 862 -9.50 2.03 22.71
CA ARG A 862 -9.50 0.94 23.70
C ARG A 862 -9.64 -0.47 23.10
N LYS A 863 -9.92 -0.60 21.80
CA LYS A 863 -9.85 -1.85 21.04
C LYS A 863 -8.56 -2.00 20.23
N SER A 864 -7.76 -0.94 20.09
CA SER A 864 -6.50 -0.99 19.37
C SER A 864 -5.59 -2.11 19.89
N GLU A 865 -4.95 -2.81 18.97
CA GLU A 865 -4.01 -3.89 19.27
C GLU A 865 -2.86 -3.43 20.20
N VAL A 866 -2.50 -2.15 20.18
CA VAL A 866 -1.55 -1.56 21.13
C VAL A 866 -2.10 -1.57 22.56
N LEU A 867 -3.35 -1.11 22.77
CA LEU A 867 -3.95 -1.01 24.10
C LEU A 867 -4.70 -2.28 24.56
N LEU A 868 -4.78 -3.34 23.77
CA LEU A 868 -5.53 -4.55 24.14
C LEU A 868 -4.73 -5.46 25.11
N PRO A 869 -5.32 -5.97 26.22
CA PRO A 869 -4.63 -6.88 27.14
C PRO A 869 -4.49 -8.33 26.64
N GLY A 870 -4.75 -8.61 25.36
CA GLY A 870 -4.74 -9.97 24.79
C GLY A 870 -3.85 -10.06 23.56
N LEU A 871 -3.22 -11.22 23.37
CA LEU A 871 -2.34 -11.49 22.23
C LEU A 871 -3.16 -11.96 21.01
N ARG A 872 -3.65 -11.02 20.21
CA ARG A 872 -4.26 -11.27 18.88
C ARG A 872 -3.25 -11.19 17.72
N CYS A 873 -2.12 -10.55 18.01
CA CYS A 873 -1.05 -10.22 17.09
C CYS A 873 0.28 -10.35 17.85
N SER A 874 1.38 -10.50 17.11
CA SER A 874 2.72 -10.60 17.71
C SER A 874 3.11 -9.30 18.42
N VAL A 875 4.00 -9.40 19.41
CA VAL A 875 4.55 -8.22 20.11
C VAL A 875 5.17 -7.23 19.12
N HIS A 876 5.85 -7.72 18.09
CA HIS A 876 6.42 -6.94 16.98
C HIS A 876 5.34 -6.19 16.18
N GLN A 877 4.20 -6.81 15.88
CA GLN A 877 3.09 -6.12 15.21
C GLN A 877 2.47 -5.03 16.11
N ARG A 878 2.38 -5.26 17.44
CA ARG A 878 1.92 -4.23 18.40
C ARG A 878 2.89 -3.06 18.48
N LEU A 879 4.19 -3.32 18.49
CA LEU A 879 5.25 -2.31 18.45
C LEU A 879 5.23 -1.51 17.14
N GLN A 880 5.04 -2.17 15.99
CA GLN A 880 4.90 -1.49 14.69
C GLN A 880 3.66 -0.59 14.67
N LEU A 881 2.49 -1.10 15.09
CA LEU A 881 1.24 -0.32 15.19
C LEU A 881 1.36 0.85 16.18
N ARG A 882 2.14 0.71 17.26
CA ARG A 882 2.46 1.80 18.20
C ARG A 882 3.29 2.90 17.54
N CYS A 883 4.14 2.54 16.58
CA CYS A 883 5.02 3.47 15.87
C CYS A 883 4.40 4.11 14.60
N GLN A 884 3.24 3.62 14.16
CA GLN A 884 2.56 4.12 12.97
C GLN A 884 1.62 5.36 13.10
N PRO A 885 1.20 5.88 14.28
CA PRO A 885 0.30 7.03 14.33
C PRO A 885 1.09 8.32 14.07
N ARG A 886 1.51 8.54 12.82
CA ARG A 886 2.44 9.63 12.45
C ARG A 886 1.71 10.96 12.20
N CYS A 887 0.84 11.10 11.21
CA CYS A 887 0.18 12.37 10.85
C CYS A 887 -1.14 12.62 11.63
N VAL A 888 -1.93 13.63 11.21
CA VAL A 888 -3.32 13.88 11.65
C VAL A 888 -4.32 13.77 10.49
N GLU A 889 -3.90 14.13 9.27
CA GLU A 889 -4.66 13.90 8.01
C GLU A 889 -4.90 12.39 7.80
N ASP A 890 -3.94 11.58 8.28
CA ASP A 890 -4.07 10.15 8.57
C ASP A 890 -5.42 9.73 9.20
N CYS A 891 -6.05 10.55 10.06
CA CYS A 891 -7.36 10.27 10.68
C CYS A 891 -8.57 10.32 9.72
N GLY A 892 -8.36 10.39 8.41
CA GLY A 892 -9.37 10.01 7.43
C GLY A 892 -9.32 10.75 6.10
N ASP A 893 -8.12 11.01 5.55
CA ASP A 893 -7.97 11.35 4.15
C ASP A 893 -8.30 10.12 3.27
N ALA A 894 -9.60 9.92 3.07
CA ALA A 894 -10.20 9.12 2.02
C ALA A 894 -11.17 10.05 1.26
N CYS A 895 -10.57 10.99 0.52
CA CYS A 895 -11.28 11.84 -0.44
C CYS A 895 -11.75 11.00 -1.63
N LEU A 896 -12.81 10.21 -1.41
CA LEU A 896 -13.58 9.53 -2.44
C LEU A 896 -14.29 10.57 -3.29
N SER A 897 -13.65 10.97 -4.39
CA SER A 897 -14.29 11.66 -5.49
C SER A 897 -15.25 10.69 -6.18
N ASP A 898 -16.55 10.91 -5.98
CA ASP A 898 -17.69 10.10 -6.45
C ASP A 898 -17.92 8.78 -5.67
N PRO A 899 -19.15 8.22 -5.64
CA PRO A 899 -20.01 8.44 -4.49
C PRO A 899 -20.19 7.16 -3.67
N ALA A 900 -19.09 6.63 -3.16
CA ALA A 900 -19.11 5.54 -2.20
C ALA A 900 -19.11 6.12 -0.77
N ASP A 901 -20.31 6.39 -0.23
CA ASP A 901 -20.47 6.82 1.16
C ASP A 901 -19.74 5.86 2.12
N GLY A 902 -19.01 6.43 3.08
CA GLY A 902 -18.39 5.65 4.14
C GLY A 902 -19.45 4.89 4.93
N LEU A 903 -19.15 3.65 5.31
CA LEU A 903 -20.03 2.83 6.13
C LEU A 903 -19.48 2.67 7.55
N ARG A 904 -20.40 2.36 8.47
CA ARG A 904 -20.06 2.13 9.88
C ARG A 904 -19.19 0.88 10.01
N CYS A 905 -18.29 0.89 10.98
CA CYS A 905 -17.32 -0.19 11.19
C CYS A 905 -17.97 -1.35 11.97
N THR A 906 -19.02 -1.95 11.39
CA THR A 906 -19.86 -3.00 11.99
C THR A 906 -20.29 -4.03 10.94
N ALA A 907 -20.41 -5.29 11.35
CA ALA A 907 -20.90 -6.39 10.53
C ALA A 907 -22.31 -6.11 9.94
N ASP A 908 -23.13 -5.34 10.65
CA ASP A 908 -24.48 -4.93 10.20
C ASP A 908 -24.47 -4.10 8.90
N SER A 909 -23.30 -3.58 8.47
CA SER A 909 -23.15 -2.81 7.22
C SER A 909 -22.73 -3.68 6.02
N LEU A 910 -22.54 -4.99 6.20
CA LEU A 910 -22.02 -5.92 5.18
C LEU A 910 -23.13 -6.83 4.62
N GLU A 911 -23.64 -6.50 3.44
CA GLU A 911 -24.67 -7.28 2.76
C GLU A 911 -24.08 -8.51 2.05
N GLN A 912 -24.77 -9.66 2.10
CA GLN A 912 -24.31 -10.92 1.51
C GLN A 912 -24.06 -10.86 -0.01
N GLY A 913 -24.66 -9.91 -0.74
CA GLY A 913 -24.43 -9.69 -2.17
C GLY A 913 -23.47 -8.54 -2.49
N GLY A 914 -22.83 -7.95 -1.48
CA GLY A 914 -22.00 -6.75 -1.65
C GLY A 914 -20.49 -7.02 -1.69
N LEU A 915 -19.78 -6.09 -2.33
CA LEU A 915 -18.32 -6.01 -2.38
C LEU A 915 -17.87 -4.77 -1.59
N TYR A 916 -16.94 -4.95 -0.65
CA TYR A 916 -16.55 -3.88 0.28
C TYR A 916 -15.02 -3.80 0.44
N LEU A 917 -14.47 -2.59 0.39
CA LEU A 917 -13.08 -2.30 0.73
C LEU A 917 -12.99 -1.83 2.18
N VAL A 918 -11.99 -2.32 2.92
CA VAL A 918 -11.75 -1.99 4.33
C VAL A 918 -10.28 -1.62 4.52
N SER A 919 -10.02 -0.34 4.77
CA SER A 919 -8.66 0.22 4.84
C SER A 919 -8.05 0.08 6.24
N GLY A 920 -6.99 -0.72 6.38
CA GLY A 920 -6.22 -0.86 7.62
C GLY A 920 -4.78 -0.31 7.52
N PRO A 921 -4.07 -0.19 8.66
CA PRO A 921 -2.72 0.40 8.71
C PRO A 921 -1.63 -0.42 8.00
N LEU A 922 -1.74 -1.75 8.01
CA LEU A 922 -0.75 -2.66 7.40
C LEU A 922 -1.31 -3.44 6.19
N ALA A 923 -2.62 -3.32 5.94
CA ALA A 923 -3.34 -4.14 4.98
C ALA A 923 -4.56 -3.40 4.44
N LEU A 924 -4.91 -3.67 3.18
CA LEU A 924 -6.19 -3.33 2.58
C LEU A 924 -6.97 -4.62 2.41
N LEU A 925 -8.20 -4.70 2.92
CA LEU A 925 -9.03 -5.90 2.82
C LEU A 925 -10.16 -5.66 1.80
N LEU A 926 -10.34 -6.59 0.87
CA LEU A 926 -11.48 -6.66 -0.04
C LEU A 926 -12.39 -7.79 0.41
N TRP A 927 -13.49 -7.45 1.09
CA TRP A 927 -14.49 -8.42 1.51
C TRP A 927 -15.51 -8.68 0.40
N VAL A 928 -15.79 -9.95 0.16
CA VAL A 928 -16.68 -10.46 -0.88
C VAL A 928 -17.82 -11.24 -0.24
N GLY A 929 -19.04 -10.70 -0.33
CA GLY A 929 -20.24 -11.36 0.19
C GLY A 929 -20.53 -12.69 -0.51
N SER A 930 -21.11 -13.64 0.22
CA SER A 930 -21.33 -15.02 -0.24
C SER A 930 -22.19 -15.16 -1.51
N GLN A 931 -23.05 -14.18 -1.80
CA GLN A 931 -23.94 -14.13 -2.98
C GLN A 931 -23.37 -13.25 -4.13
N THR A 932 -22.17 -12.66 -3.96
CA THR A 932 -21.59 -11.73 -4.94
C THR A 932 -21.23 -12.44 -6.25
N LYS A 933 -21.87 -12.04 -7.35
CA LYS A 933 -21.57 -12.58 -8.69
C LYS A 933 -20.37 -11.86 -9.29
N MET A 934 -19.20 -12.47 -9.18
CA MET A 934 -18.01 -12.07 -9.93
C MET A 934 -18.12 -12.61 -11.37
N SER A 935 -18.51 -11.75 -12.31
CA SER A 935 -18.49 -12.03 -13.75
C SER A 935 -17.07 -11.89 -14.33
N ALA A 936 -16.91 -12.19 -15.63
CA ALA A 936 -15.63 -12.29 -16.34
C ALA A 936 -14.65 -11.11 -16.11
N LEU A 937 -13.36 -11.39 -16.28
CA LEU A 937 -12.24 -10.45 -16.12
C LEU A 937 -12.42 -9.16 -16.94
N ASP A 938 -11.74 -8.10 -16.50
CA ASP A 938 -11.60 -6.81 -17.21
C ASP A 938 -12.92 -6.09 -17.55
N ASN A 939 -13.95 -6.31 -16.73
CA ASN A 939 -15.19 -5.55 -16.76
C ASN A 939 -15.06 -4.20 -16.02
N SER A 940 -16.04 -3.29 -16.23
CA SER A 940 -16.03 -1.93 -15.66
C SER A 940 -16.04 -1.86 -14.12
N LEU A 941 -16.62 -2.86 -13.44
CA LEU A 941 -16.54 -2.96 -11.98
C LEU A 941 -15.10 -3.31 -11.56
N SER A 942 -14.43 -4.22 -12.28
CA SER A 942 -13.02 -4.56 -12.05
C SER A 942 -12.12 -3.33 -12.20
N THR A 943 -12.26 -2.56 -13.27
CA THR A 943 -11.48 -1.32 -13.48
C THR A 943 -11.69 -0.30 -12.37
N ARG A 944 -12.94 -0.13 -11.88
CA ARG A 944 -13.26 0.75 -10.75
C ARG A 944 -12.68 0.24 -9.42
N VAL A 945 -12.71 -1.07 -9.16
CA VAL A 945 -12.10 -1.68 -7.96
C VAL A 945 -10.59 -1.50 -7.98
N CYS A 946 -9.91 -1.77 -9.10
CA CYS A 946 -8.48 -1.52 -9.24
C CYS A 946 -8.15 -0.04 -9.02
N SER A 947 -8.83 0.88 -9.70
CA SER A 947 -8.61 2.33 -9.54
C SER A 947 -8.81 2.82 -8.10
N LEU A 948 -9.77 2.27 -7.34
CA LEU A 948 -9.95 2.57 -5.91
C LEU A 948 -8.85 1.96 -5.03
N ILE A 949 -8.38 0.75 -5.34
CA ILE A 949 -7.26 0.11 -4.65
C ILE A 949 -5.97 0.90 -4.91
N ASP A 950 -5.68 1.26 -6.17
CA ASP A 950 -4.51 2.03 -6.58
C ASP A 950 -4.51 3.41 -5.92
N MET A 951 -5.67 4.08 -5.86
CA MET A 951 -5.85 5.34 -5.13
C MET A 951 -5.53 5.15 -3.63
N LEU A 952 -6.13 4.18 -2.95
CA LEU A 952 -5.90 3.93 -1.51
C LEU A 952 -4.46 3.47 -1.20
N CYS A 953 -3.81 2.77 -2.12
CA CYS A 953 -2.42 2.31 -1.98
C CYS A 953 -1.39 3.38 -2.37
N SER A 954 -1.71 4.28 -3.31
CA SER A 954 -0.92 5.50 -3.57
C SER A 954 -0.89 6.39 -2.32
N GLN A 955 -2.01 6.45 -1.59
CA GLN A 955 -2.17 7.21 -0.36
C GLN A 955 -1.52 6.57 0.87
N ALA A 956 -1.17 5.29 0.81
CA ALA A 956 -0.57 4.62 1.95
C ALA A 956 0.91 5.06 2.14
N PRO A 957 1.37 5.42 3.35
CA PRO A 957 2.76 5.80 3.58
C PRO A 957 3.74 4.62 3.43
N TYR A 958 3.23 3.39 3.60
CA TYR A 958 3.85 2.08 3.34
C TYR A 958 3.02 1.35 2.27
N ALA A 959 3.60 0.47 1.47
CA ALA A 959 2.83 -0.39 0.57
C ALA A 959 1.96 -1.38 1.36
N ARG A 960 0.63 -1.31 1.21
CA ARG A 960 -0.30 -2.18 1.94
C ARG A 960 -0.45 -3.52 1.24
N LYS A 961 -0.38 -4.63 1.99
CA LYS A 961 -0.74 -5.95 1.46
C LYS A 961 -2.25 -6.00 1.21
N LEU A 962 -2.66 -6.37 0.01
CA LEU A 962 -4.08 -6.63 -0.32
C LEU A 962 -4.48 -8.03 0.16
N TRP A 963 -5.60 -8.12 0.87
CA TRP A 963 -6.19 -9.38 1.32
C TRP A 963 -7.61 -9.50 0.76
N VAL A 964 -7.88 -10.55 -0.02
CA VAL A 964 -9.26 -10.89 -0.41
C VAL A 964 -9.86 -11.78 0.67
N VAL A 965 -11.02 -11.42 1.19
CA VAL A 965 -11.73 -12.12 2.26
C VAL A 965 -13.11 -12.51 1.76
N LYS A 966 -13.43 -13.79 1.74
CA LYS A 966 -14.79 -14.24 1.39
C LYS A 966 -15.63 -14.44 2.65
N GLN A 967 -16.90 -14.07 2.60
CA GLN A 967 -17.84 -14.32 3.69
C GLN A 967 -17.91 -15.83 4.02
N GLY A 968 -17.75 -16.18 5.30
CA GLY A 968 -17.71 -17.57 5.80
C GLY A 968 -16.36 -18.29 5.64
N ASP A 969 -15.32 -17.61 5.17
CA ASP A 969 -13.95 -18.13 5.12
C ASP A 969 -13.21 -17.86 6.45
N GLY A 970 -12.19 -18.66 6.78
CA GLY A 970 -11.37 -18.49 7.98
C GLY A 970 -10.65 -17.13 8.03
N CYS A 971 -10.39 -16.54 6.86
CA CYS A 971 -9.83 -15.18 6.73
C CYS A 971 -10.77 -14.08 7.26
N GLU A 972 -12.06 -14.35 7.48
CA GLU A 972 -13.03 -13.36 7.98
C GLU A 972 -12.72 -12.90 9.42
N GLU A 973 -11.97 -13.69 10.20
CA GLU A 973 -11.50 -13.27 11.54
C GLU A 973 -10.57 -12.04 11.47
N ALA A 974 -9.82 -11.87 10.38
CA ALA A 974 -8.99 -10.69 10.17
C ALA A 974 -9.85 -9.42 10.02
N LEU A 975 -10.98 -9.50 9.31
CA LEU A 975 -11.92 -8.39 9.15
C LEU A 975 -12.57 -7.98 10.48
N GLN A 976 -12.89 -8.93 11.37
CA GLN A 976 -13.49 -8.64 12.69
C GLN A 976 -12.61 -7.73 13.57
N ARG A 977 -11.31 -7.61 13.28
CA ARG A 977 -10.37 -6.71 13.99
C ARG A 977 -10.55 -5.25 13.54
N HIS A 978 -11.12 -5.02 12.36
CA HIS A 978 -11.40 -3.71 11.77
C HIS A 978 -12.82 -3.20 12.04
N LEU A 979 -13.76 -4.07 12.38
CA LEU A 979 -15.14 -3.74 12.74
C LEU A 979 -15.23 -3.20 14.18
N VAL A 980 -14.65 -2.01 14.41
CA VAL A 980 -14.42 -1.43 15.73
C VAL A 980 -15.69 -1.05 16.52
N GLU A 981 -16.88 -1.07 15.92
CA GLU A 981 -18.14 -0.85 16.65
C GLU A 981 -18.65 -2.12 17.34
N ASP A 982 -18.38 -3.31 16.82
CA ASP A 982 -18.93 -4.59 17.30
C ASP A 982 -18.27 -5.10 18.58
N LYS A 983 -18.81 -6.17 19.18
CA LYS A 983 -18.09 -6.85 20.29
C LYS A 983 -16.81 -7.47 19.74
N SER A 984 -15.67 -7.11 20.33
CA SER A 984 -14.39 -7.74 20.00
C SER A 984 -14.36 -9.15 20.61
N PRO A 985 -14.09 -10.22 19.82
CA PRO A 985 -14.02 -11.61 20.29
C PRO A 985 -13.18 -11.87 21.56
N ASN A 986 -12.23 -11.00 21.92
CA ASN A 986 -11.39 -11.14 23.11
C ASN A 986 -11.85 -10.22 24.28
N GLY A 987 -13.15 -9.96 24.41
CA GLY A 987 -13.76 -9.28 25.56
C GLY A 987 -13.85 -7.75 25.48
N GLY A 988 -13.68 -7.15 24.30
CA GLY A 988 -13.88 -5.70 24.11
C GLY A 988 -15.35 -5.36 23.85
N ALA A 989 -15.98 -4.54 24.70
CA ALA A 989 -17.39 -4.14 24.59
C ALA A 989 -17.74 -3.50 23.23
N SER A 990 -18.95 -3.78 22.71
CA SER A 990 -19.48 -3.04 21.54
C SER A 990 -19.63 -1.55 21.85
N TYR A 991 -19.78 -0.72 20.82
CA TYR A 991 -20.00 0.72 21.00
C TYR A 991 -21.23 0.99 21.88
N ALA A 992 -22.32 0.24 21.67
CA ALA A 992 -23.53 0.34 22.47
C ALA A 992 -23.29 0.01 23.96
N ASP A 993 -22.62 -1.11 24.26
CA ASP A 993 -22.25 -1.48 25.63
C ASP A 993 -21.31 -0.46 26.29
N PHE A 994 -20.34 0.08 25.55
CA PHE A 994 -19.43 1.11 26.06
C PHE A 994 -20.16 2.42 26.38
N LEU A 995 -21.11 2.84 25.52
CA LEU A 995 -21.90 4.04 25.73
C LEU A 995 -22.84 3.91 26.94
N TYR A 996 -23.41 2.72 27.17
CA TYR A 996 -24.14 2.40 28.40
C TYR A 996 -23.25 2.49 29.66
N HIS A 997 -22.03 1.94 29.62
CA HIS A 997 -21.08 2.04 30.72
C HIS A 997 -20.63 3.49 30.99
N LEU A 998 -20.39 4.30 29.94
CA LEU A 998 -20.12 5.74 30.09
C LEU A 998 -21.30 6.45 30.74
N HIS A 999 -22.54 6.16 30.33
CA HIS A 999 -23.74 6.78 30.91
C HIS A 999 -23.89 6.47 32.40
N ILE A 1000 -23.86 5.20 32.81
CA ILE A 1000 -23.98 4.80 34.22
C ILE A 1000 -22.87 5.42 35.07
N ASN A 1001 -21.62 5.37 34.61
CA ASN A 1001 -20.51 5.91 35.39
C ASN A 1001 -20.54 7.45 35.41
N SER A 1002 -21.08 8.11 34.38
CA SER A 1002 -21.32 9.56 34.41
C SER A 1002 -22.39 9.93 35.44
N VAL A 1003 -23.49 9.16 35.54
CA VAL A 1003 -24.54 9.39 36.55
C VAL A 1003 -23.99 9.17 37.97
N LYS A 1004 -23.15 8.15 38.18
CA LYS A 1004 -22.48 7.90 39.47
C LYS A 1004 -21.50 9.01 39.91
N LEU A 1005 -21.04 9.86 39.00
CA LEU A 1005 -20.20 11.04 39.31
C LEU A 1005 -21.03 12.32 39.55
N LEU A 1006 -22.35 12.22 39.47
CA LEU A 1006 -23.31 13.31 39.73
C LEU A 1006 -24.15 13.08 41.00
N GLN A 1007 -24.09 11.87 41.55
CA GLN A 1007 -24.59 11.47 42.86
C GLN A 1007 -23.52 11.73 43.92
#